data_AF-A0A9D4DR11-F1
#
_entry.id   AF-A0A9D4DR11-F1
#
_cell.length_a   1.000
_cell.length_b   1.000
_cell.length_c   1.000
_cell.angle_alpha   90.00
_cell.angle_beta   90.00
_cell.angle_gamma   90.00
#
_symmetry.space_group_name_H-M   'P 1'
#
loop_
_entity.id
_entity.type
_entity.pdbx_description
1 polymer ?
#
loop_
_entity_poly.entity_id
_entity_poly.type
_entity_poly.pdbx_seq_one_letter_code
_entity_poly.pdbx_strand_id
1 'polypeptide(L)'
;MLDMANMTKTDITMHLSYIMLDMANMTKTDITMQLSYIMLDIANMTKTDITMHPSYIMLDMANMTKTDITMHLSYIMLDMANMTKTDITMHLSYIMLDMANMTKTDITMHPSYIMLDMANMTKTDITMHLSYIMLDMANMTKADITMHLSYIMLDMANMTKTDITLHTSYIMLHMANMTKTDITMHLSYIMLDMANMTKTDITMHLSYIMLDMANMTKTDITMQLSYIMLDIANMTKTDITMHLSYIMLDMANMTKTDITMHPSYIMLDMANMTKTDITMHLSYIMLDMANMTKADITMHLSYIMLDMANMTKTDITLHTSYIMLHMANMTKTDITMHLSYIMLDMANMTKTDITMHLSYIMLDMANMTKTDITMHPSYIMLDMANMTKTDITMHLSYIMLDMANMTKTDITMHLSYIMLDMVNMTKTDITMHPSYIMLDMANMTKTDITMHLSYIMLDMANMTKADITMHLLYIMLDMENMTKTDITLHTSYIMLHMANMTKTDITMHLSYIMLDMANMTKTDITMHLSYIMLDMANMTKTDITMHPSYIMLDMANMTKADITMHLSYIMLDMANMTKTDITMHPSYIMLDMANMTKTDITMHLSYIMLDMANMTKADITMHLSYIMLDMANMTKTDITLHTSYIMLHMANMTKTDITMHLSYIMLDMANMTKTDITMHLSYIMLDMANMTKTDITMHPSYIMLDMANMTKTDITMHLSYIMLDMANITKTDITMHLSYIMLDMANMTKTDITMHPHISCWIWQI
;
A
#
# COMPACT_ATOMS: atom_id res chain seq x y z
N MET A 1 21.84 -22.16 90.61
CA MET A 1 22.85 -22.75 89.71
C MET A 1 23.08 -24.17 90.15
N LEU A 2 22.90 -25.11 89.24
CA LEU A 2 23.15 -26.53 89.43
C LEU A 2 24.04 -26.97 88.25
N ASP A 3 25.04 -27.80 88.52
CA ASP A 3 25.99 -28.31 87.52
C ASP A 3 25.93 -29.84 87.55
N MET A 4 25.67 -30.46 86.39
CA MET A 4 25.56 -31.91 86.24
C MET A 4 26.43 -32.41 85.08
N ALA A 5 27.38 -33.29 85.37
CA ALA A 5 28.28 -33.83 84.34
C ALA A 5 28.34 -35.37 84.34
N ASN A 6 28.50 -35.95 83.14
CA ASN A 6 28.82 -37.36 82.88
C ASN A 6 27.78 -38.38 83.37
N MET A 7 26.47 -38.13 83.18
CA MET A 7 25.42 -39.09 83.56
C MET A 7 24.99 -39.97 82.38
N THR A 8 24.78 -41.27 82.62
CA THR A 8 24.60 -42.27 81.54
C THR A 8 23.19 -42.83 81.38
N LYS A 9 22.30 -42.58 82.36
CA LYS A 9 20.87 -42.92 82.31
C LYS A 9 20.16 -42.23 83.48
N THR A 10 19.42 -41.15 83.21
CA THR A 10 18.84 -40.32 84.26
C THR A 10 17.50 -39.74 83.83
N ASP A 11 16.52 -39.80 84.72
CA ASP A 11 15.26 -39.07 84.57
C ASP A 11 15.32 -37.86 85.53
N ILE A 12 15.26 -36.65 84.99
CA ILE A 12 15.33 -35.40 85.77
C ILE A 12 13.95 -34.76 85.75
N THR A 13 13.31 -34.63 86.91
CA THR A 13 12.03 -33.92 87.06
C THR A 13 12.16 -32.78 88.07
N MET A 14 11.81 -31.55 87.67
CA MET A 14 11.93 -30.38 88.54
C MET A 14 10.70 -29.45 88.50
N HIS A 15 10.30 -28.97 89.68
CA HIS A 15 9.23 -28.00 89.93
C HIS A 15 9.75 -26.86 90.84
N LEU A 16 10.15 -25.74 90.25
CA LEU A 16 10.73 -24.54 90.88
C LEU A 16 10.29 -23.29 90.11
N SER A 17 10.34 -22.12 90.72
CA SER A 17 10.00 -20.87 90.02
C SER A 17 11.13 -20.36 89.10
N TYR A 18 12.39 -20.53 89.51
CA TYR A 18 13.58 -20.08 88.80
C TYR A 18 14.69 -21.14 88.88
N ILE A 19 15.33 -21.44 87.75
CA ILE A 19 16.53 -22.28 87.73
C ILE A 19 17.56 -21.78 86.72
N MET A 20 18.83 -21.98 87.07
CA MET A 20 19.98 -21.93 86.17
C MET A 20 20.69 -23.28 86.28
N LEU A 21 20.81 -24.01 85.18
CA LEU A 21 21.36 -25.37 85.12
C LEU A 21 22.38 -25.47 83.99
N ASP A 22 23.50 -26.13 84.27
CA ASP A 22 24.57 -26.46 83.32
C ASP A 22 24.70 -27.99 83.28
N MET A 23 24.65 -28.58 82.08
CA MET A 23 24.72 -30.04 81.89
C MET A 23 25.71 -30.44 80.80
N ALA A 24 26.61 -31.39 81.11
CA ALA A 24 27.61 -31.86 80.16
C ALA A 24 27.70 -33.40 80.07
N ASN A 25 27.91 -33.91 78.85
CA ASN A 25 28.22 -35.33 78.55
C ASN A 25 27.15 -36.32 79.05
N MET A 26 25.89 -36.09 78.69
CA MET A 26 24.76 -36.91 79.14
C MET A 26 24.39 -37.99 78.10
N THR A 27 23.95 -39.16 78.54
CA THR A 27 23.48 -40.24 77.65
C THR A 27 22.16 -40.81 78.17
N LYS A 28 21.18 -41.05 77.28
CA LYS A 28 19.86 -41.65 77.63
C LYS A 28 19.18 -40.92 78.78
N THR A 29 18.86 -39.65 78.58
CA THR A 29 18.37 -38.76 79.64
C THR A 29 17.01 -38.21 79.27
N ASP A 30 16.07 -38.29 80.19
CA ASP A 30 14.73 -37.72 80.04
C ASP A 30 14.61 -36.54 81.02
N ILE A 31 14.36 -35.34 80.50
CA ILE A 31 14.30 -34.10 81.29
C ILE A 31 12.89 -33.56 81.22
N THR A 32 12.20 -33.47 82.36
CA THR A 32 10.88 -32.85 82.47
C THR A 32 10.92 -31.68 83.45
N MET A 33 10.60 -30.47 82.98
CA MET A 33 10.64 -29.26 83.81
C MET A 33 9.34 -28.44 83.71
N GLN A 34 8.77 -28.09 84.86
CA GLN A 34 7.60 -27.22 84.95
C GLN A 34 7.93 -26.01 85.84
N LEU A 35 8.52 -24.97 85.24
CA LEU A 35 9.10 -23.83 85.96
C LEU A 35 8.42 -22.50 85.59
N SER A 36 8.92 -21.35 86.03
CA SER A 36 8.47 -20.05 85.46
C SER A 36 9.57 -19.41 84.62
N TYR A 37 10.82 -19.50 85.06
CA TYR A 37 12.01 -19.01 84.37
C TYR A 37 13.12 -20.07 84.35
N ILE A 38 13.65 -20.39 83.17
CA ILE A 38 14.75 -21.35 82.98
C ILE A 38 15.88 -20.70 82.19
N MET A 39 17.10 -20.85 82.70
CA MET A 39 18.34 -20.68 81.93
C MET A 39 19.08 -22.02 81.93
N LEU A 40 19.32 -22.59 80.75
CA LEU A 40 19.86 -23.94 80.61
C LEU A 40 20.98 -23.96 79.58
N ASP A 41 22.14 -24.46 79.96
CA ASP A 41 23.28 -24.71 79.08
C ASP A 41 23.53 -26.23 79.03
N ILE A 42 23.63 -26.79 77.81
CA ILE A 42 23.76 -28.23 77.57
C ILE A 42 24.85 -28.51 76.55
N ALA A 43 25.81 -29.36 76.91
CA ALA A 43 26.82 -29.85 75.98
C ALA A 43 26.86 -31.39 75.88
N ASN A 44 27.01 -31.89 74.65
CA ASN A 44 27.34 -33.28 74.32
C ASN A 44 26.33 -34.33 74.83
N MET A 45 25.06 -34.29 74.42
CA MET A 45 24.09 -35.33 74.80
C MET A 45 23.77 -36.34 73.70
N THR A 46 23.45 -37.57 74.09
CA THR A 46 23.07 -38.66 73.19
C THR A 46 21.81 -39.38 73.67
N LYS A 47 20.77 -39.44 72.82
CA LYS A 47 19.45 -40.04 73.11
C LYS A 47 18.76 -39.33 74.27
N THR A 48 18.07 -38.24 73.99
CA THR A 48 17.51 -37.40 75.04
C THR A 48 16.14 -36.89 74.69
N ASP A 49 15.23 -36.97 75.65
CA ASP A 49 13.89 -36.42 75.54
C ASP A 49 13.76 -35.25 76.53
N ILE A 50 13.51 -34.03 76.03
CA ILE A 50 13.38 -32.82 76.84
C ILE A 50 11.95 -32.30 76.74
N THR A 51 11.21 -32.28 77.85
CA THR A 51 9.85 -31.74 77.94
C THR A 51 9.81 -30.56 78.91
N MET A 52 9.37 -29.38 78.45
CA MET A 52 9.35 -28.17 79.29
C MET A 52 8.02 -27.39 79.22
N HIS A 53 7.57 -26.93 80.39
CA HIS A 53 6.37 -26.10 80.62
C HIS A 53 6.59 -24.77 81.41
N PRO A 54 7.70 -24.01 81.29
CA PRO A 54 7.81 -22.66 81.85
C PRO A 54 7.09 -21.47 81.18
N SER A 55 7.27 -20.27 81.74
CA SER A 55 6.82 -19.02 81.13
C SER A 55 7.91 -18.40 80.25
N TYR A 56 9.18 -18.45 80.68
CA TYR A 56 10.35 -17.92 79.98
C TYR A 56 11.50 -18.95 79.96
N ILE A 57 12.13 -19.17 78.79
CA ILE A 57 13.32 -20.01 78.62
C ILE A 57 14.42 -19.26 77.86
N MET A 58 15.65 -19.40 78.36
CA MET A 58 16.88 -19.25 77.58
C MET A 58 17.62 -20.60 77.60
N LEU A 59 17.83 -21.21 76.43
CA LEU A 59 18.44 -22.54 76.30
C LEU A 59 19.57 -22.49 75.26
N ASP A 60 20.75 -22.96 75.65
CA ASP A 60 21.91 -23.15 74.77
C ASP A 60 22.23 -24.64 74.73
N MET A 61 22.34 -25.23 73.53
CA MET A 61 22.65 -26.65 73.36
C MET A 61 23.68 -26.91 72.27
N ALA A 62 24.75 -27.64 72.60
CA ALA A 62 25.80 -28.01 71.66
C ALA A 62 26.00 -29.53 71.56
N ASN A 63 26.24 -30.01 70.33
CA ASN A 63 26.67 -31.37 69.99
C ASN A 63 25.68 -32.49 70.43
N MET A 64 24.40 -32.38 70.09
CA MET A 64 23.41 -33.39 70.47
C MET A 64 23.18 -34.45 69.39
N THR A 65 22.87 -35.68 69.80
CA THR A 65 22.56 -36.79 68.87
C THR A 65 21.30 -37.55 69.31
N LYS A 66 20.29 -37.64 68.44
CA LYS A 66 18.99 -38.29 68.70
C LYS A 66 18.26 -37.60 69.85
N THR A 67 17.73 -36.42 69.62
CA THR A 67 17.11 -35.61 70.68
C THR A 67 15.71 -35.20 70.31
N ASP A 68 14.76 -35.43 71.21
CA ASP A 68 13.36 -35.04 71.04
C ASP A 68 13.07 -33.91 72.04
N ILE A 69 12.62 -32.75 71.57
CA ILE A 69 12.40 -31.56 72.38
C ILE A 69 10.94 -31.13 72.26
N THR A 70 10.21 -31.10 73.37
CA THR A 70 8.80 -30.65 73.43
C THR A 70 8.65 -29.48 74.41
N MET A 71 8.12 -28.35 73.95
CA MET A 71 7.95 -27.15 74.78
C MET A 71 6.57 -26.49 74.63
N HIS A 72 5.94 -26.09 75.75
CA HIS A 72 4.60 -25.45 75.80
C HIS A 72 4.55 -24.20 76.70
N LEU A 73 4.73 -22.98 76.17
CA LEU A 73 5.13 -21.76 76.92
C LEU A 73 4.69 -20.41 76.32
N SER A 74 5.17 -19.30 76.90
CA SER A 74 4.96 -17.94 76.39
C SER A 74 6.18 -17.33 75.66
N TYR A 75 7.41 -17.42 76.19
CA TYR A 75 8.61 -16.82 75.57
C TYR A 75 9.83 -17.77 75.57
N ILE A 76 10.49 -17.95 74.43
CA ILE A 76 11.74 -18.74 74.29
C ILE A 76 12.83 -17.98 73.54
N MET A 77 14.06 -18.09 74.03
CA MET A 77 15.31 -17.90 73.28
C MET A 77 16.08 -19.22 73.29
N LEU A 78 16.39 -19.77 72.11
CA LEU A 78 17.06 -21.06 71.95
C LEU A 78 18.22 -20.94 70.97
N ASP A 79 19.41 -21.36 71.38
CA ASP A 79 20.62 -21.48 70.55
C ASP A 79 21.00 -22.97 70.48
N MET A 80 21.19 -23.50 69.27
CA MET A 80 21.57 -24.90 69.06
C MET A 80 22.66 -25.07 68.02
N ALA A 81 23.74 -25.78 68.37
CA ALA A 81 24.84 -26.08 67.47
C ALA A 81 25.11 -27.58 67.33
N ASN A 82 25.41 -28.02 66.11
CA ASN A 82 25.90 -29.36 65.75
C ASN A 82 24.97 -30.52 66.17
N MET A 83 23.67 -30.45 65.82
CA MET A 83 22.71 -31.49 66.19
C MET A 83 22.55 -32.55 65.09
N THR A 84 22.34 -33.81 65.48
CA THR A 84 22.09 -34.92 64.56
C THR A 84 20.87 -35.73 64.95
N LYS A 85 19.86 -35.83 64.06
CA LYS A 85 18.56 -36.49 64.30
C LYS A 85 17.82 -35.85 65.46
N THR A 86 17.16 -34.73 65.19
CA THR A 86 16.50 -33.95 66.25
C THR A 86 15.07 -33.64 65.86
N ASP A 87 14.13 -33.94 66.75
CA ASP A 87 12.72 -33.64 66.57
C ASP A 87 12.32 -32.56 67.57
N ILE A 88 11.81 -31.43 67.09
CA ILE A 88 11.47 -30.26 67.91
C ILE A 88 10.00 -29.95 67.75
N THR A 89 9.24 -30.00 68.85
CA THR A 89 7.82 -29.64 68.91
C THR A 89 7.60 -28.49 69.87
N MET A 90 7.01 -27.39 69.40
CA MET A 90 6.80 -26.18 70.19
C MET A 90 5.38 -25.60 70.05
N HIS A 91 4.71 -25.33 71.18
CA HIS A 91 3.42 -24.63 71.23
C HIS A 91 3.53 -23.35 72.08
N LEU A 92 3.60 -22.17 71.45
CA LEU A 92 4.18 -20.98 72.09
C LEU A 92 3.45 -19.65 71.81
N SER A 93 3.93 -18.53 72.35
CA SER A 93 3.51 -17.19 71.87
C SER A 93 4.64 -16.42 71.18
N TYR A 94 5.88 -16.47 71.69
CA TYR A 94 7.06 -15.80 71.11
C TYR A 94 8.29 -16.71 71.14
N ILE A 95 8.97 -16.86 70.00
CA ILE A 95 10.21 -17.65 69.87
C ILE A 95 11.30 -16.84 69.17
N MET A 96 12.51 -16.90 69.71
CA MET A 96 13.75 -16.62 68.99
C MET A 96 14.61 -17.88 68.98
N LEU A 97 14.97 -18.38 67.80
CA LEU A 97 15.68 -19.64 67.64
C LEU A 97 16.87 -19.45 66.68
N ASP A 98 18.08 -19.81 67.11
CA ASP A 98 19.29 -19.86 66.31
C ASP A 98 19.75 -21.33 66.22
N MET A 99 20.01 -21.83 65.01
CA MET A 99 20.46 -23.20 64.77
C MET A 99 21.59 -23.29 63.75
N ALA A 100 22.69 -23.92 64.14
CA ALA A 100 23.84 -24.14 63.26
C ALA A 100 24.20 -25.63 63.11
N ASN A 101 24.53 -26.04 61.87
CA ASN A 101 25.11 -27.35 61.51
C ASN A 101 24.23 -28.55 61.87
N MET A 102 22.95 -28.55 61.48
CA MET A 102 22.03 -29.64 61.80
C MET A 102 21.95 -30.71 60.71
N THR A 103 21.79 -31.97 61.12
CA THR A 103 21.62 -33.10 60.21
C THR A 103 20.38 -33.93 60.57
N LYS A 104 19.37 -33.95 59.69
CA LYS A 104 18.08 -34.65 59.86
C LYS A 104 17.30 -34.06 61.03
N THR A 105 16.56 -33.00 60.77
CA THR A 105 15.88 -32.25 61.82
C THR A 105 14.44 -32.00 61.42
N ASP A 106 13.52 -32.39 62.28
CA ASP A 106 12.08 -32.23 62.06
C ASP A 106 11.57 -31.19 63.08
N ILE A 107 11.00 -30.09 62.60
CA ILE A 107 10.57 -28.96 63.43
C ILE A 107 9.08 -28.71 63.23
N THR A 108 8.31 -28.81 64.31
CA THR A 108 6.87 -28.52 64.34
C THR A 108 6.59 -27.38 65.32
N MET A 109 6.03 -26.28 64.85
CA MET A 109 5.79 -25.09 65.68
C MET A 109 4.37 -24.52 65.54
N HIS A 110 3.78 -24.19 66.69
CA HIS A 110 2.51 -23.45 66.86
C HIS A 110 2.59 -22.15 67.73
N PRO A 111 3.61 -21.28 67.62
CA PRO A 111 3.60 -19.92 68.21
C PRO A 111 2.64 -18.85 67.66
N SER A 112 2.65 -17.65 68.25
CA SER A 112 2.06 -16.45 67.66
C SER A 112 3.09 -15.62 66.86
N TYR A 113 4.36 -15.56 67.32
CA TYR A 113 5.49 -14.84 66.72
C TYR A 113 6.77 -15.69 66.74
N ILE A 114 7.49 -15.76 65.62
CA ILE A 114 8.80 -16.44 65.50
C ILE A 114 9.82 -15.52 64.83
N MET A 115 11.05 -15.53 65.38
CA MET A 115 12.28 -15.21 64.66
C MET A 115 13.18 -16.46 64.67
N LEU A 116 13.57 -16.95 63.49
CA LEU A 116 14.33 -18.18 63.33
C LEU A 116 15.52 -17.94 62.39
N ASP A 117 16.73 -18.23 62.84
CA ASP A 117 17.97 -18.23 62.06
C ASP A 117 18.50 -19.68 61.97
N MET A 118 18.81 -20.14 60.75
CA MET A 118 19.33 -21.48 60.50
C MET A 118 20.47 -21.51 59.50
N ALA A 119 21.61 -22.08 59.89
CA ALA A 119 22.77 -22.23 59.02
C ALA A 119 23.22 -23.69 58.86
N ASN A 120 23.59 -24.06 57.63
CA ASN A 120 24.25 -25.33 57.26
C ASN A 120 23.43 -26.59 57.57
N MET A 121 22.22 -26.69 57.02
CA MET A 121 21.29 -27.80 57.26
C MET A 121 21.35 -28.87 56.15
N THR A 122 21.45 -30.16 56.48
CA THR A 122 21.59 -31.21 55.43
C THR A 122 20.26 -31.88 55.02
N LYS A 123 19.29 -31.97 55.94
CA LYS A 123 17.94 -32.52 55.73
C LYS A 123 17.03 -31.97 56.81
N THR A 124 16.03 -31.18 56.45
CA THR A 124 15.17 -30.53 57.42
C THR A 124 13.73 -30.48 56.96
N ASP A 125 12.82 -30.92 57.81
CA ASP A 125 11.39 -30.83 57.57
C ASP A 125 10.81 -29.82 58.57
N ILE A 126 10.19 -28.75 58.09
CA ILE A 126 9.69 -27.65 58.93
C ILE A 126 8.19 -27.49 58.70
N THR A 127 7.40 -27.61 59.76
CA THR A 127 5.95 -27.39 59.75
C THR A 127 5.56 -26.31 60.75
N MET A 128 4.91 -25.24 60.28
CA MET A 128 4.54 -24.08 61.12
C MET A 128 3.08 -23.63 60.91
N HIS A 129 2.35 -23.32 62.00
CA HIS A 129 0.94 -22.88 61.98
C HIS A 129 0.65 -21.66 62.90
N LEU A 130 0.69 -20.42 62.41
CA LEU A 130 0.87 -19.18 63.23
C LEU A 130 0.28 -17.87 62.64
N SER A 131 0.55 -16.75 63.33
CA SER A 131 0.27 -15.38 62.87
C SER A 131 1.46 -14.65 62.21
N TYR A 132 2.68 -14.64 62.79
CA TYR A 132 3.83 -13.86 62.27
C TYR A 132 5.16 -14.62 62.33
N ILE A 133 5.92 -14.65 61.22
CA ILE A 133 7.27 -15.26 61.14
C ILE A 133 8.27 -14.33 60.47
N MET A 134 9.49 -14.30 61.01
CA MET A 134 10.73 -13.93 60.34
C MET A 134 11.67 -15.15 60.34
N LEU A 135 12.12 -15.60 59.16
CA LEU A 135 12.93 -16.80 59.00
C LEU A 135 14.12 -16.48 58.09
N ASP A 136 15.34 -16.68 58.58
CA ASP A 136 16.59 -16.62 57.81
C ASP A 136 17.19 -18.04 57.72
N MET A 137 17.52 -18.48 56.50
CA MET A 137 18.10 -19.80 56.24
C MET A 137 19.26 -19.74 55.25
N ALA A 138 20.41 -20.25 55.66
CA ALA A 138 21.61 -20.32 54.84
C ALA A 138 22.12 -21.76 54.65
N ASN A 139 22.52 -22.07 53.41
CA ASN A 139 23.24 -23.30 53.03
C ASN A 139 22.49 -24.61 53.34
N MET A 140 21.23 -24.75 52.91
CA MET A 140 20.50 -26.02 53.08
C MET A 140 20.60 -26.96 51.87
N THR A 141 20.81 -28.25 52.14
CA THR A 141 20.94 -29.26 51.06
C THR A 141 19.61 -29.86 50.64
N LYS A 142 18.72 -30.15 51.61
CA LYS A 142 17.37 -30.69 51.40
C LYS A 142 16.44 -30.11 52.45
N ALA A 143 15.38 -29.44 52.03
CA ALA A 143 14.44 -28.82 52.94
C ALA A 143 13.00 -28.97 52.44
N ASP A 144 12.11 -29.45 53.30
CA ASP A 144 10.68 -29.51 53.05
C ASP A 144 9.99 -28.56 54.04
N ILE A 145 9.46 -27.43 53.54
CA ILE A 145 8.95 -26.34 54.38
C ILE A 145 7.46 -26.17 54.13
N THR A 146 6.64 -26.42 55.15
CA THR A 146 5.19 -26.24 55.12
C THR A 146 4.77 -25.17 56.13
N MET A 147 4.11 -24.11 55.66
CA MET A 147 3.67 -23.00 56.52
C MET A 147 2.21 -22.62 56.29
N HIS A 148 1.43 -22.52 57.38
CA HIS A 148 0.06 -22.01 57.41
C HIS A 148 -0.04 -20.75 58.28
N LEU A 149 -0.02 -19.54 57.69
CA LEU A 149 0.30 -18.30 58.43
C LEU A 149 -0.54 -17.07 58.06
N SER A 150 -0.43 -15.98 58.82
CA SER A 150 -1.02 -14.68 58.43
C SER A 150 0.00 -13.79 57.72
N TYR A 151 1.21 -13.67 58.27
CA TYR A 151 2.33 -12.86 57.75
C TYR A 151 3.66 -13.63 57.83
N ILE A 152 4.43 -13.63 56.74
CA ILE A 152 5.77 -14.25 56.65
C ILE A 152 6.77 -13.27 56.05
N MET A 153 7.95 -13.18 56.65
CA MET A 153 9.18 -12.70 56.03
C MET A 153 10.19 -13.86 56.02
N LEU A 154 10.68 -14.25 54.83
CA LEU A 154 11.55 -15.40 54.65
C LEU A 154 12.73 -15.04 53.76
N ASP A 155 13.94 -15.16 54.30
CA ASP A 155 15.21 -14.99 53.60
C ASP A 155 15.91 -16.35 53.47
N MET A 156 16.24 -16.77 52.24
CA MET A 156 16.91 -18.04 51.97
C MET A 156 18.09 -17.88 51.03
N ALA A 157 19.24 -18.46 51.40
CA ALA A 157 20.45 -18.42 50.59
C ALA A 157 21.08 -19.81 50.41
N ASN A 158 21.53 -20.09 49.17
CA ASN A 158 22.34 -21.26 48.80
C ASN A 158 21.66 -22.62 49.05
N MET A 159 20.43 -22.82 48.55
CA MET A 159 19.69 -24.07 48.75
C MET A 159 19.80 -25.01 47.54
N THR A 160 19.93 -26.32 47.79
CA THR A 160 20.15 -27.28 46.68
C THR A 160 18.89 -28.01 46.21
N LYS A 161 18.00 -28.39 47.14
CA LYS A 161 16.73 -29.09 46.87
C LYS A 161 15.72 -28.66 47.91
N THR A 162 14.70 -27.93 47.50
CA THR A 162 13.80 -27.32 48.45
C THR A 162 12.38 -27.34 47.94
N ASP A 163 11.48 -27.90 48.76
CA ASP A 163 10.04 -27.94 48.49
C ASP A 163 9.37 -27.01 49.50
N ILE A 164 8.73 -25.95 49.02
CA ILE A 164 8.09 -24.92 49.85
C ILE A 164 6.60 -24.90 49.58
N THR A 165 5.79 -25.14 50.61
CA THR A 165 4.33 -25.04 50.56
C THR A 165 3.85 -23.98 51.55
N LEU A 166 3.26 -22.89 51.03
CA LEU A 166 2.81 -21.74 51.85
C LEU A 166 1.30 -21.52 51.68
N HIS A 167 0.61 -21.36 52.81
CA HIS A 167 -0.83 -21.06 52.91
C HIS A 167 -1.07 -19.88 53.87
N THR A 168 -1.21 -18.65 53.35
CA THR A 168 -1.18 -17.43 54.16
C THR A 168 -1.93 -16.24 53.59
N SER A 169 -1.95 -15.11 54.30
CA SER A 169 -2.49 -13.85 53.80
C SER A 169 -1.42 -12.96 53.15
N TYR A 170 -0.25 -12.79 53.77
CA TYR A 170 0.85 -11.91 53.31
C TYR A 170 2.22 -12.60 53.40
N ILE A 171 3.02 -12.51 52.33
CA ILE A 171 4.39 -13.03 52.30
C ILE A 171 5.35 -12.04 51.65
N MET A 172 6.51 -11.86 52.29
CA MET A 172 7.73 -11.33 51.69
C MET A 172 8.78 -12.44 51.67
N LEU A 173 9.28 -12.80 50.49
CA LEU A 173 10.21 -13.92 50.30
C LEU A 173 11.40 -13.46 49.47
N HIS A 174 12.61 -13.60 49.99
CA HIS A 174 13.85 -13.33 49.28
C HIS A 174 14.67 -14.63 49.16
N MET A 175 14.97 -15.07 47.94
CA MET A 175 15.71 -16.31 47.67
C MET A 175 16.91 -16.07 46.77
N ALA A 176 18.08 -16.56 47.17
CA ALA A 176 19.31 -16.46 46.39
C ALA A 176 20.00 -17.82 46.20
N ASN A 177 20.48 -18.06 44.97
CA ASN A 177 21.35 -19.19 44.59
C ASN A 177 20.71 -20.58 44.84
N MET A 178 19.51 -20.83 44.30
CA MET A 178 18.82 -22.12 44.47
C MET A 178 19.06 -23.06 43.26
N THR A 179 19.18 -24.37 43.47
CA THR A 179 19.53 -25.34 42.39
C THR A 179 18.42 -26.28 41.93
N LYS A 180 17.40 -26.52 42.76
CA LYS A 180 16.16 -27.24 42.45
C LYS A 180 15.12 -26.84 43.47
N THR A 181 14.09 -26.14 43.04
CA THR A 181 13.10 -25.61 43.99
C THR A 181 11.71 -25.71 43.44
N ASP A 182 10.83 -26.31 44.22
CA ASP A 182 9.41 -26.44 43.92
C ASP A 182 8.65 -25.57 44.94
N ILE A 183 7.95 -24.55 44.44
CA ILE A 183 7.26 -23.57 45.29
C ILE A 183 5.77 -23.62 44.98
N THR A 184 4.96 -23.97 45.99
CA THR A 184 3.50 -23.97 45.91
C THR A 184 2.92 -22.95 46.90
N MET A 185 2.16 -21.98 46.39
CA MET A 185 1.57 -20.91 47.22
C MET A 185 0.07 -20.72 46.96
N HIS A 186 -0.73 -20.74 48.03
CA HIS A 186 -2.18 -20.45 48.02
C HIS A 186 -2.53 -19.35 49.05
N LEU A 187 -2.59 -18.08 48.63
CA LEU A 187 -2.54 -16.88 49.47
C LEU A 187 -3.32 -15.66 48.89
N SER A 188 -3.20 -14.49 49.53
CA SER A 188 -3.79 -13.23 49.03
C SER A 188 -2.78 -12.19 48.51
N TYR A 189 -1.66 -11.95 49.19
CA TYR A 189 -0.64 -10.95 48.79
C TYR A 189 0.80 -11.51 48.89
N ILE A 190 1.60 -11.35 47.83
CA ILE A 190 3.02 -11.76 47.80
C ILE A 190 3.92 -10.65 47.26
N MET A 191 5.08 -10.48 47.90
CA MET A 191 6.29 -9.90 47.32
C MET A 191 7.40 -10.96 47.30
N LEU A 192 7.91 -11.29 46.13
CA LEU A 192 8.89 -12.36 45.94
C LEU A 192 10.09 -11.83 45.13
N ASP A 193 11.29 -11.92 45.71
CA ASP A 193 12.56 -11.62 45.04
C ASP A 193 13.38 -12.92 44.92
N MET A 194 13.74 -13.29 43.69
CA MET A 194 14.52 -14.49 43.38
C MET A 194 15.72 -14.19 42.51
N ALA A 195 16.91 -14.59 42.98
CA ALA A 195 18.15 -14.43 42.23
C ALA A 195 18.90 -15.76 42.04
N ASN A 196 19.43 -15.96 40.82
CA ASN A 196 20.34 -17.06 40.45
C ASN A 196 19.75 -18.46 40.69
N MET A 197 18.53 -18.71 40.23
CA MET A 197 17.90 -20.02 40.37
C MET A 197 18.23 -20.93 39.18
N THR A 198 18.45 -22.22 39.46
CA THR A 198 18.55 -23.28 38.46
C THR A 198 17.40 -24.25 38.70
N LYS A 199 16.60 -24.58 37.67
CA LYS A 199 15.46 -25.53 37.74
C LYS A 199 14.45 -25.21 38.83
N THR A 200 13.50 -24.34 38.51
CA THR A 200 12.50 -23.89 39.49
C THR A 200 11.10 -24.06 38.92
N ASP A 201 10.24 -24.72 39.67
CA ASP A 201 8.84 -24.90 39.35
C ASP A 201 8.02 -24.08 40.36
N ILE A 202 7.30 -23.07 39.87
CA ILE A 202 6.53 -22.14 40.71
C ILE A 202 5.05 -22.30 40.37
N THR A 203 4.25 -22.71 41.36
CA THR A 203 2.79 -22.80 41.24
C THR A 203 2.12 -21.86 42.24
N MET A 204 1.32 -20.93 41.73
CA MET A 204 0.71 -19.88 42.55
C MET A 204 -0.79 -19.72 42.28
N HIS A 205 -1.61 -19.73 43.33
CA HIS A 205 -3.05 -19.43 43.31
C HIS A 205 -3.40 -18.29 44.31
N LEU A 206 -3.56 -17.05 43.83
CA LEU A 206 -3.53 -15.83 44.67
C LEU A 206 -4.42 -14.68 44.16
N SER A 207 -4.43 -13.55 44.86
CA SER A 207 -5.12 -12.33 44.41
C SER A 207 -4.17 -11.23 43.91
N TYR A 208 -3.06 -10.96 44.59
CA TYR A 208 -2.07 -9.93 44.23
C TYR A 208 -0.62 -10.42 44.37
N ILE A 209 0.22 -10.18 43.36
CA ILE A 209 1.67 -10.51 43.39
C ILE A 209 2.51 -9.36 42.83
N MET A 210 3.65 -9.12 43.49
CA MET A 210 4.83 -8.49 42.93
C MET A 210 5.97 -9.52 42.95
N LEU A 211 6.57 -9.80 41.78
CA LEU A 211 7.57 -10.85 41.63
C LEU A 211 8.75 -10.34 40.80
N ASP A 212 9.93 -10.34 41.40
CA ASP A 212 11.20 -9.96 40.79
C ASP A 212 12.07 -11.22 40.64
N MET A 213 12.49 -11.52 39.41
CA MET A 213 13.31 -12.70 39.09
C MET A 213 14.54 -12.33 38.26
N ALA A 214 15.72 -12.72 38.72
CA ALA A 214 16.98 -12.47 38.03
C ALA A 214 17.81 -13.75 37.83
N ASN A 215 18.39 -13.90 36.63
CA ASN A 215 19.38 -14.94 36.27
C ASN A 215 18.87 -16.38 36.44
N MET A 216 17.69 -16.68 35.90
CA MET A 216 17.07 -18.00 36.03
C MET A 216 17.46 -18.95 34.89
N THR A 217 17.64 -20.23 35.22
CA THR A 217 17.93 -21.29 34.22
C THR A 217 16.94 -22.44 34.33
N LYS A 218 16.05 -22.59 33.34
CA LYS A 218 14.96 -23.60 33.28
C LYS A 218 13.92 -23.35 34.36
N THR A 219 12.91 -22.55 34.05
CA THR A 219 11.90 -22.17 35.02
C THR A 219 10.53 -22.36 34.42
N ASP A 220 9.67 -23.06 35.15
CA ASP A 220 8.28 -23.30 34.77
C ASP A 220 7.41 -22.55 35.78
N ILE A 221 6.65 -21.56 35.30
CA ILE A 221 5.82 -20.70 36.15
C ILE A 221 4.37 -20.90 35.78
N THR A 222 3.59 -21.42 36.72
CA THR A 222 2.13 -21.58 36.60
C THR A 222 1.42 -20.71 37.62
N MET A 223 0.51 -19.88 37.13
CA MET A 223 -0.09 -18.79 37.90
C MET A 223 -1.60 -18.70 37.67
N GLN A 224 -2.43 -18.74 38.72
CA GLN A 224 -3.89 -18.51 38.68
C GLN A 224 -4.30 -17.39 39.67
N LEU A 225 -4.52 -16.18 39.16
CA LEU A 225 -4.43 -14.92 39.94
C LEU A 225 -5.40 -13.84 39.47
N SER A 226 -5.54 -12.76 40.23
CA SER A 226 -6.32 -11.58 39.84
C SER A 226 -5.44 -10.46 39.28
N TYR A 227 -4.36 -10.09 39.99
CA TYR A 227 -3.45 -9.00 39.63
C TYR A 227 -1.98 -9.40 39.82
N ILE A 228 -1.13 -9.09 38.84
CA ILE A 228 0.31 -9.36 38.89
C ILE A 228 1.11 -8.20 38.34
N MET A 229 2.22 -7.90 39.02
CA MET A 229 3.39 -7.20 38.49
C MET A 229 4.58 -8.18 38.52
N LEU A 230 5.23 -8.38 37.39
CA LEU A 230 6.27 -9.40 37.22
C LEU A 230 7.46 -8.84 36.45
N ASP A 231 8.61 -8.73 37.13
CA ASP A 231 9.85 -8.23 36.55
C ASP A 231 10.84 -9.40 36.41
N ILE A 232 11.28 -9.66 35.17
CA ILE A 232 12.12 -10.81 34.86
C ILE A 232 13.35 -10.37 34.06
N ALA A 233 14.54 -10.74 34.54
CA ALA A 233 15.79 -10.50 33.84
C ALA A 233 16.63 -11.78 33.63
N ASN A 234 17.22 -11.90 32.44
CA ASN A 234 18.27 -12.85 32.09
C ASN A 234 17.87 -14.34 32.20
N MET A 235 16.78 -14.79 31.55
CA MET A 235 16.40 -16.21 31.55
C MET A 235 16.82 -16.98 30.29
N THR A 236 17.26 -18.22 30.49
CA THR A 236 17.81 -19.04 29.38
C THR A 236 16.82 -20.05 28.78
N LYS A 237 15.78 -20.47 29.53
CA LYS A 237 14.67 -21.34 29.09
C LYS A 237 13.52 -21.22 30.07
N THR A 238 12.36 -20.77 29.61
CA THR A 238 11.23 -20.56 30.52
C THR A 238 9.90 -20.78 29.84
N ASP A 239 9.03 -21.51 30.53
CA ASP A 239 7.64 -21.69 30.16
C ASP A 239 6.77 -20.94 31.19
N ILE A 240 5.99 -19.95 30.74
CA ILE A 240 5.11 -19.15 31.60
C ILE A 240 3.66 -19.42 31.20
N THR A 241 2.88 -19.95 32.14
CA THR A 241 1.43 -20.18 31.98
C THR A 241 0.64 -19.38 33.01
N MET A 242 -0.25 -18.51 32.53
CA MET A 242 -0.99 -17.55 33.37
C MET A 242 -2.51 -17.58 33.12
N HIS A 243 -3.33 -17.81 34.17
CA HIS A 243 -4.81 -17.77 34.18
C HIS A 243 -5.35 -16.60 35.03
N LEU A 244 -5.46 -15.40 34.43
CA LEU A 244 -5.52 -14.15 35.23
C LEU A 244 -6.65 -13.19 34.84
N SER A 245 -6.73 -12.00 35.47
CA SER A 245 -7.58 -10.90 34.98
C SER A 245 -6.76 -9.66 34.59
N TYR A 246 -5.71 -9.30 35.33
CA TYR A 246 -4.81 -8.18 35.03
C TYR A 246 -3.33 -8.55 35.20
N ILE A 247 -2.49 -8.25 34.21
CA ILE A 247 -1.05 -8.50 34.22
C ILE A 247 -0.28 -7.25 33.78
N MET A 248 0.78 -6.93 34.51
CA MET A 248 1.91 -6.11 34.05
C MET A 248 3.17 -7.00 34.11
N LEU A 249 3.86 -7.16 32.98
CA LEU A 249 4.99 -8.07 32.85
C LEU A 249 6.13 -7.38 32.11
N ASP A 250 7.27 -7.24 32.77
CA ASP A 250 8.49 -6.66 32.21
C ASP A 250 9.54 -7.78 32.08
N MET A 251 10.00 -8.07 30.86
CA MET A 251 10.99 -9.12 30.61
C MET A 251 12.18 -8.62 29.80
N ALA A 252 13.39 -8.90 30.29
CA ALA A 252 14.63 -8.51 29.64
C ALA A 252 15.61 -9.69 29.44
N ASN A 253 16.26 -9.71 28.27
CA ASN A 253 17.38 -10.61 27.93
C ASN A 253 17.03 -12.11 27.98
N MET A 254 15.98 -12.53 27.28
CA MET A 254 15.53 -13.92 27.29
C MET A 254 16.00 -14.69 26.04
N THR A 255 16.42 -15.94 26.23
CA THR A 255 16.98 -16.73 25.11
C THR A 255 15.96 -17.69 24.46
N LYS A 256 15.07 -18.29 25.24
CA LYS A 256 14.03 -19.22 24.79
C LYS A 256 12.86 -19.14 25.75
N THR A 257 11.73 -18.63 25.29
CA THR A 257 10.59 -18.39 26.17
C THR A 257 9.29 -18.72 25.48
N ASP A 258 8.50 -19.57 26.12
CA ASP A 258 7.16 -19.92 25.67
C ASP A 258 6.17 -19.30 26.65
N ILE A 259 5.31 -18.40 26.15
CA ILE A 259 4.39 -17.62 26.98
C ILE A 259 2.97 -17.96 26.56
N THR A 260 2.20 -18.54 27.48
CA THR A 260 0.78 -18.83 27.30
C THR A 260 -0.04 -18.07 28.33
N MET A 261 -0.91 -17.16 27.86
CA MET A 261 -1.69 -16.29 28.75
C MET A 261 -3.19 -16.35 28.44
N HIS A 262 -4.00 -16.49 29.50
CA HIS A 262 -5.47 -16.36 29.51
C HIS A 262 -6.06 -15.23 30.42
N PRO A 263 -5.47 -14.02 30.53
CA PRO A 263 -6.07 -12.85 31.19
C PRO A 263 -7.24 -12.14 30.49
N SER A 264 -7.76 -11.10 31.16
CA SER A 264 -8.69 -10.13 30.56
C SER A 264 -7.96 -8.87 30.04
N TYR A 265 -6.91 -8.42 30.75
CA TYR A 265 -6.08 -7.25 30.43
C TYR A 265 -4.58 -7.54 30.64
N ILE A 266 -3.74 -7.18 29.67
CA ILE A 266 -2.27 -7.30 29.75
C ILE A 266 -1.60 -5.99 29.34
N MET A 267 -0.58 -5.60 30.10
CA MET A 267 0.54 -4.78 29.64
C MET A 267 1.82 -5.62 29.70
N LEU A 268 2.54 -5.71 28.58
CA LEU A 268 3.71 -6.58 28.45
C LEU A 268 4.85 -5.83 27.75
N ASP A 269 5.96 -5.65 28.46
CA ASP A 269 7.16 -5.01 27.95
C ASP A 269 8.28 -6.07 27.81
N MET A 270 8.79 -6.28 26.60
CA MET A 270 9.82 -7.28 26.32
C MET A 270 11.03 -6.68 25.58
N ALA A 271 12.23 -6.89 26.12
CA ALA A 271 13.47 -6.42 25.53
C ALA A 271 14.50 -7.54 25.33
N ASN A 272 15.18 -7.52 24.19
CA ASN A 272 16.32 -8.37 23.85
C ASN A 272 16.01 -9.89 23.88
N MET A 273 14.97 -10.29 23.16
CA MET A 273 14.53 -11.70 23.09
C MET A 273 15.15 -12.44 21.90
N THR A 274 15.65 -13.66 22.10
CA THR A 274 16.28 -14.42 20.99
C THR A 274 15.31 -15.37 20.27
N LYS A 275 14.47 -16.09 21.01
CA LYS A 275 13.44 -17.01 20.50
C LYS A 275 12.25 -16.98 21.44
N THR A 276 11.11 -16.56 20.93
CA THR A 276 9.92 -16.39 21.77
C THR A 276 8.68 -16.81 21.03
N ASP A 277 7.91 -17.69 21.66
CA ASP A 277 6.61 -18.13 21.17
C ASP A 277 5.56 -17.58 22.12
N ILE A 278 4.65 -16.74 21.62
CA ILE A 278 3.64 -16.05 22.42
C ILE A 278 2.26 -16.48 21.95
N THR A 279 1.47 -17.06 22.85
CA THR A 279 0.07 -17.43 22.62
C THR A 279 -0.83 -16.76 23.65
N MET A 280 -1.80 -15.96 23.19
CA MET A 280 -2.69 -15.18 24.07
C MET A 280 -4.17 -15.29 23.70
N HIS A 281 -5.05 -15.51 24.69
CA HIS A 281 -6.52 -15.68 24.56
C HIS A 281 -7.33 -14.72 25.45
N LEU A 282 -7.66 -13.51 24.98
CA LEU A 282 -8.10 -12.41 25.87
C LEU A 282 -9.06 -11.37 25.25
N SER A 283 -9.37 -10.32 26.03
CA SER A 283 -10.09 -9.13 25.59
C SER A 283 -9.21 -7.92 25.21
N TYR A 284 -8.21 -7.52 26.01
CA TYR A 284 -7.39 -6.31 25.79
C TYR A 284 -5.89 -6.53 26.04
N ILE A 285 -5.03 -6.08 25.12
CA ILE A 285 -3.56 -6.14 25.24
C ILE A 285 -2.91 -4.82 24.83
N MET A 286 -1.91 -4.40 25.61
CA MET A 286 -0.82 -3.50 25.22
C MET A 286 0.49 -4.29 25.29
N LEU A 287 1.25 -4.31 24.19
CA LEU A 287 2.46 -5.12 24.06
C LEU A 287 3.58 -4.29 23.40
N ASP A 288 4.65 -4.07 24.14
CA ASP A 288 5.83 -3.36 23.69
C ASP A 288 7.01 -4.34 23.56
N MET A 289 7.57 -4.49 22.36
CA MET A 289 8.65 -5.44 22.07
C MET A 289 9.83 -4.77 21.38
N ALA A 290 11.02 -4.92 21.95
CA ALA A 290 12.26 -4.38 21.41
C ALA A 290 13.34 -5.45 21.21
N ASN A 291 14.03 -5.37 20.07
CA ASN A 291 15.22 -6.16 19.75
C ASN A 291 15.01 -7.68 19.75
N MET A 292 13.97 -8.19 19.08
CA MET A 292 13.76 -9.65 18.99
C MET A 292 14.40 -10.27 17.74
N THR A 293 15.03 -11.44 17.91
CA THR A 293 15.68 -12.13 16.79
C THR A 293 14.75 -13.09 16.05
N LYS A 294 13.93 -13.85 16.79
CA LYS A 294 12.91 -14.77 16.27
C LYS A 294 11.70 -14.74 17.18
N ALA A 295 10.54 -14.42 16.63
CA ALA A 295 9.31 -14.34 17.40
C ALA A 295 8.15 -14.91 16.60
N ASP A 296 7.41 -15.84 17.21
CA ASP A 296 6.17 -16.39 16.66
C ASP A 296 5.03 -15.94 17.58
N ILE A 297 4.20 -15.01 17.10
CA ILE A 297 3.16 -14.35 17.90
C ILE A 297 1.80 -14.76 17.38
N THR A 298 1.03 -15.47 18.21
CA THR A 298 -0.35 -15.86 17.92
C THR A 298 -1.31 -15.23 18.94
N MET A 299 -2.26 -14.44 18.45
CA MET A 299 -3.19 -13.70 19.28
C MET A 299 -4.65 -13.89 18.87
N HIS A 300 -5.50 -14.30 19.81
CA HIS A 300 -6.96 -14.37 19.66
C HIS A 300 -7.65 -13.39 20.62
N LEU A 301 -8.04 -12.20 20.15
CA LEU A 301 -8.35 -11.05 21.03
C LEU A 301 -9.52 -10.19 20.57
N SER A 302 -9.92 -9.20 21.38
CA SER A 302 -10.92 -8.19 20.97
C SER A 302 -10.25 -6.88 20.54
N TYR A 303 -9.29 -6.39 21.35
CA TYR A 303 -8.52 -5.17 21.13
C TYR A 303 -7.02 -5.41 21.38
N ILE A 304 -6.17 -4.98 20.45
CA ILE A 304 -4.70 -5.03 20.57
C ILE A 304 -4.10 -3.65 20.29
N MET A 305 -3.16 -3.23 21.12
CA MET A 305 -2.14 -2.23 20.82
C MET A 305 -0.78 -2.94 20.87
N LEU A 306 0.00 -2.85 19.79
CA LEU A 306 1.26 -3.58 19.64
C LEU A 306 2.34 -2.67 19.05
N ASP A 307 3.39 -2.43 19.83
CA ASP A 307 4.55 -1.65 19.42
C ASP A 307 5.77 -2.57 19.31
N MET A 308 6.33 -2.69 18.10
CA MET A 308 7.51 -3.54 17.85
C MET A 308 8.66 -2.76 17.21
N ALA A 309 9.86 -2.93 17.76
CA ALA A 309 11.07 -2.30 17.26
C ALA A 309 12.22 -3.29 17.08
N ASN A 310 12.96 -3.15 15.97
CA ASN A 310 14.21 -3.84 15.68
C ASN A 310 14.09 -5.39 15.64
N MET A 311 13.12 -5.92 14.89
CA MET A 311 12.92 -7.37 14.81
C MET A 311 13.57 -7.98 13.56
N THR A 312 14.18 -9.16 13.70
CA THR A 312 14.90 -9.79 12.58
C THR A 312 14.06 -10.80 11.79
N LYS A 313 13.28 -11.65 12.47
CA LYS A 313 12.39 -12.66 11.89
C LYS A 313 11.16 -12.78 12.77
N THR A 314 10.00 -12.44 12.23
CA THR A 314 8.78 -12.39 13.03
C THR A 314 7.61 -12.89 12.21
N ASP A 315 6.91 -13.88 12.76
CA ASP A 315 5.68 -14.41 12.19
C ASP A 315 4.54 -13.98 13.13
N ILE A 316 3.58 -13.22 12.60
CA ILE A 316 2.49 -12.64 13.38
C ILE A 316 1.16 -13.15 12.83
N THR A 317 0.40 -13.84 13.68
CA THR A 317 -0.96 -14.29 13.37
C THR A 317 -1.95 -13.66 14.34
N LEU A 318 -2.82 -12.78 13.84
CA LEU A 318 -3.80 -12.04 14.65
C LEU A 318 -5.24 -12.38 14.24
N HIS A 319 -6.07 -12.72 15.22
CA HIS A 319 -7.50 -12.99 15.05
C HIS A 319 -8.33 -12.24 16.12
N THR A 320 -8.78 -11.05 15.77
CA THR A 320 -9.39 -10.03 16.64
C THR A 320 -10.41 -9.10 15.95
N SER A 321 -11.04 -8.20 16.71
CA SER A 321 -11.95 -7.18 16.17
C SER A 321 -11.24 -5.87 15.82
N TYR A 322 -10.34 -5.38 16.68
CA TYR A 322 -9.63 -4.10 16.54
C TYR A 322 -8.13 -4.26 16.83
N ILE A 323 -7.28 -3.71 15.97
CA ILE A 323 -5.83 -3.67 16.14
C ILE A 323 -5.26 -2.30 15.81
N MET A 324 -4.36 -1.82 16.68
CA MET A 324 -3.38 -0.78 16.40
C MET A 324 -1.99 -1.41 16.47
N LEU A 325 -1.24 -1.35 15.38
CA LEU A 325 0.06 -1.98 15.25
C LEU A 325 1.09 -0.97 14.74
N HIS A 326 2.13 -0.71 15.52
CA HIS A 326 3.26 0.12 15.12
C HIS A 326 4.53 -0.74 15.03
N MET A 327 5.16 -0.79 13.86
CA MET A 327 6.38 -1.58 13.63
C MET A 327 7.50 -0.74 13.04
N ALA A 328 8.69 -0.83 13.64
CA ALA A 328 9.88 -0.13 13.17
C ALA A 328 11.08 -1.07 13.00
N ASN A 329 11.82 -0.89 11.90
CA ASN A 329 13.11 -1.53 11.62
C ASN A 329 13.05 -3.07 11.57
N MET A 330 12.13 -3.64 10.78
CA MET A 330 12.01 -5.10 10.66
C MET A 330 12.74 -5.65 9.42
N THR A 331 13.39 -6.81 9.56
CA THR A 331 14.16 -7.40 8.45
C THR A 331 13.38 -8.43 7.62
N LYS A 332 12.62 -9.30 8.29
CA LYS A 332 11.77 -10.33 7.66
C LYS A 332 10.53 -10.52 8.51
N THR A 333 9.37 -10.21 7.96
CA THR A 333 8.13 -10.25 8.72
C THR A 333 7.00 -10.79 7.87
N ASP A 334 6.34 -11.82 8.38
CA ASP A 334 5.17 -12.42 7.77
C ASP A 334 3.97 -12.10 8.67
N ILE A 335 2.99 -11.38 8.14
CA ILE A 335 1.83 -10.89 8.89
C ILE A 335 0.57 -11.48 8.30
N THR A 336 -0.16 -12.26 9.10
CA THR A 336 -1.48 -12.81 8.75
C THR A 336 -2.53 -12.27 9.70
N MET A 337 -3.55 -11.60 9.17
CA MET A 337 -4.60 -10.96 9.97
C MET A 337 -6.02 -11.29 9.49
N HIS A 338 -6.88 -11.71 10.41
CA HIS A 338 -8.31 -12.03 10.20
C HIS A 338 -9.21 -11.23 11.15
N LEU A 339 -9.63 -10.02 10.75
CA LEU A 339 -10.13 -8.94 11.62
C LEU A 339 -11.28 -8.08 11.04
N SER A 340 -11.81 -7.17 11.86
CA SER A 340 -12.82 -6.19 11.43
C SER A 340 -12.22 -4.81 11.11
N TYR A 341 -11.36 -4.29 11.99
CA TYR A 341 -10.73 -2.96 11.88
C TYR A 341 -9.23 -3.00 12.22
N ILE A 342 -8.40 -2.41 11.36
CA ILE A 342 -6.95 -2.29 11.57
C ILE A 342 -6.46 -0.86 11.33
N MET A 343 -5.59 -0.40 12.21
CA MET A 343 -4.63 0.68 11.94
C MET A 343 -3.21 0.12 12.06
N LEU A 344 -2.44 0.20 10.98
CA LEU A 344 -1.10 -0.38 10.89
C LEU A 344 -0.13 0.70 10.39
N ASP A 345 0.90 0.98 11.19
CA ASP A 345 2.02 1.87 10.85
C ASP A 345 3.31 1.04 10.78
N MET A 346 3.99 1.09 9.63
CA MET A 346 5.24 0.35 9.40
C MET A 346 6.33 1.25 8.84
N ALA A 347 7.47 1.28 9.52
CA ALA A 347 8.65 2.03 9.08
C ALA A 347 9.88 1.14 8.92
N ASN A 348 10.64 1.38 7.83
CA ASN A 348 11.97 0.80 7.58
C ASN A 348 11.98 -0.74 7.51
N MET A 349 11.11 -1.35 6.70
CA MET A 349 11.06 -2.81 6.55
C MET A 349 11.86 -3.30 5.33
N THR A 350 12.57 -4.42 5.47
CA THR A 350 13.39 -4.95 4.37
C THR A 350 12.67 -6.01 3.51
N LYS A 351 11.94 -6.93 4.14
CA LYS A 351 11.14 -7.97 3.48
C LYS A 351 9.88 -8.21 4.30
N THR A 352 8.73 -7.96 3.70
CA THR A 352 7.46 -8.06 4.43
C THR A 352 6.41 -8.67 3.53
N ASP A 353 5.78 -9.74 4.03
CA ASP A 353 4.67 -10.41 3.37
C ASP A 353 3.42 -10.18 4.23
N ILE A 354 2.42 -9.50 3.69
CA ILE A 354 1.21 -9.10 4.42
C ILE A 354 0.01 -9.77 3.79
N THR A 355 -0.69 -10.61 4.55
CA THR A 355 -1.95 -11.24 4.14
C THR A 355 -3.07 -10.81 5.07
N MET A 356 -4.11 -10.19 4.50
CA MET A 356 -5.20 -9.58 5.26
C MET A 356 -6.58 -9.98 4.72
N HIS A 357 -7.45 -10.52 5.60
CA HIS A 357 -8.86 -10.83 5.31
C HIS A 357 -9.80 -10.04 6.22
N LEU A 358 -10.41 -8.94 5.74
CA LEU A 358 -10.87 -7.85 6.62
C LEU A 358 -12.17 -7.13 6.19
N SER A 359 -12.61 -6.14 6.96
CA SER A 359 -13.63 -5.18 6.52
C SER A 359 -13.09 -3.75 6.34
N TYR A 360 -12.28 -3.23 7.26
CA TYR A 360 -11.71 -1.88 7.20
C TYR A 360 -10.22 -1.87 7.56
N ILE A 361 -9.38 -1.24 6.71
CA ILE A 361 -7.93 -1.11 6.91
C ILE A 361 -7.51 0.34 6.72
N MET A 362 -6.69 0.84 7.65
CA MET A 362 -5.82 2.00 7.46
C MET A 362 -4.37 1.53 7.59
N LEU A 363 -3.57 1.72 6.55
CA LEU A 363 -2.20 1.23 6.46
C LEU A 363 -1.27 2.37 6.04
N ASP A 364 -0.32 2.73 6.90
CA ASP A 364 0.78 3.65 6.60
C ASP A 364 2.09 2.86 6.51
N MET A 365 2.81 2.99 5.40
CA MET A 365 4.09 2.33 5.17
C MET A 365 5.15 3.29 4.66
N ALA A 366 6.28 3.36 5.36
CA ALA A 366 7.42 4.18 4.98
C ALA A 366 8.72 3.36 4.84
N ASN A 367 9.48 3.65 3.78
CA ASN A 367 10.84 3.16 3.54
C ASN A 367 10.94 1.62 3.43
N MET A 368 10.10 0.99 2.61
CA MET A 368 10.14 -0.47 2.45
C MET A 368 11.00 -0.91 1.24
N THR A 369 11.74 -2.00 1.38
CA THR A 369 12.62 -2.48 0.29
C THR A 369 11.97 -3.55 -0.59
N LYS A 370 11.25 -4.52 0.00
CA LYS A 370 10.52 -5.59 -0.70
C LYS A 370 9.26 -5.90 0.08
N THR A 371 8.12 -5.70 -0.54
CA THR A 371 6.83 -5.87 0.14
C THR A 371 5.82 -6.53 -0.78
N ASP A 372 5.26 -7.63 -0.32
CA ASP A 372 4.20 -8.35 -1.02
C ASP A 372 2.93 -8.20 -0.17
N ILE A 373 1.89 -7.58 -0.73
CA ILE A 373 0.66 -7.27 -0.01
C ILE A 373 -0.51 -7.96 -0.70
N THR A 374 -1.16 -8.87 0.00
CA THR A 374 -2.40 -9.53 -0.44
C THR A 374 -3.55 -9.17 0.48
N MET A 375 -4.57 -8.51 -0.06
CA MET A 375 -5.69 -8.01 0.72
C MET A 375 -7.05 -8.44 0.17
N HIS A 376 -7.92 -8.92 1.07
CA HIS A 376 -9.35 -9.18 0.89
C HIS A 376 -10.31 -8.39 1.84
N PRO A 377 -10.10 -7.08 2.14
CA PRO A 377 -11.08 -6.21 2.84
C PRO A 377 -12.37 -5.78 2.09
N SER A 378 -13.22 -4.99 2.76
CA SER A 378 -14.30 -4.23 2.09
C SER A 378 -13.90 -2.78 1.78
N TYR A 379 -13.12 -2.15 2.67
CA TYR A 379 -12.63 -0.76 2.57
C TYR A 379 -11.14 -0.69 2.95
N ILE A 380 -10.33 0.01 2.15
CA ILE A 380 -8.91 0.28 2.40
C ILE A 380 -8.61 1.76 2.25
N MET A 381 -7.82 2.29 3.19
CA MET A 381 -6.98 3.47 3.03
C MET A 381 -5.52 3.06 3.18
N LEU A 382 -4.71 3.30 2.16
CA LEU A 382 -3.32 2.85 2.10
C LEU A 382 -2.41 4.00 1.67
N ASP A 383 -1.53 4.40 2.57
CA ASP A 383 -0.52 5.44 2.34
C ASP A 383 0.85 4.76 2.29
N MET A 384 1.58 4.93 1.18
CA MET A 384 2.91 4.34 0.98
C MET A 384 3.94 5.37 0.52
N ALA A 385 5.07 5.42 1.21
CA ALA A 385 6.17 6.31 0.87
C ALA A 385 7.51 5.57 0.76
N ASN A 386 8.28 5.93 -0.27
CA ASN A 386 9.67 5.50 -0.48
C ASN A 386 9.86 3.98 -0.60
N MET A 387 9.06 3.31 -1.44
CA MET A 387 9.18 1.86 -1.62
C MET A 387 10.08 1.48 -2.81
N THR A 388 10.88 0.43 -2.68
CA THR A 388 11.80 0.00 -3.75
C THR A 388 11.22 -1.07 -4.67
N LYS A 389 10.53 -2.07 -4.11
CA LYS A 389 9.86 -3.16 -4.83
C LYS A 389 8.60 -3.55 -4.10
N THR A 390 7.46 -3.41 -4.74
CA THR A 390 6.17 -3.64 -4.09
C THR A 390 5.22 -4.33 -5.04
N ASP A 391 4.70 -5.47 -4.61
CA ASP A 391 3.69 -6.24 -5.35
C ASP A 391 2.39 -6.18 -4.54
N ILE A 392 1.33 -5.61 -5.13
CA ILE A 392 0.06 -5.37 -4.45
C ILE A 392 -1.05 -6.14 -5.18
N THR A 393 -1.70 -7.07 -4.47
CA THR A 393 -2.86 -7.82 -4.97
C THR A 393 -4.08 -7.54 -4.09
N MET A 394 -5.16 -7.01 -4.68
CA MET A 394 -6.37 -6.60 -3.95
C MET A 394 -7.66 -7.09 -4.63
N HIS A 395 -8.60 -7.64 -3.84
CA HIS A 395 -9.89 -8.19 -4.30
C HIS A 395 -11.11 -7.71 -3.48
N LEU A 396 -11.77 -6.59 -3.82
CA LEU A 396 -12.60 -5.79 -2.87
C LEU A 396 -13.71 -4.90 -3.50
N SER A 397 -14.37 -4.09 -2.66
CA SER A 397 -15.32 -3.06 -3.06
C SER A 397 -14.76 -1.62 -3.17
N TYR A 398 -14.04 -1.08 -2.18
CA TYR A 398 -13.60 0.33 -2.14
C TYR A 398 -12.14 0.48 -1.69
N ILE A 399 -11.34 1.26 -2.42
CA ILE A 399 -9.94 1.58 -2.09
C ILE A 399 -9.65 3.06 -2.28
N MET A 400 -8.91 3.64 -1.33
CA MET A 400 -8.12 4.86 -1.46
C MET A 400 -6.65 4.49 -1.27
N LEU A 401 -5.80 4.83 -2.24
CA LEU A 401 -4.40 4.44 -2.28
C LEU A 401 -3.54 5.65 -2.67
N ASP A 402 -2.69 6.10 -1.76
CA ASP A 402 -1.76 7.21 -1.96
C ASP A 402 -0.32 6.66 -1.96
N MET A 403 0.40 6.83 -3.06
CA MET A 403 1.76 6.30 -3.23
C MET A 403 2.75 7.37 -3.67
N ALA A 404 3.84 7.50 -2.92
CA ALA A 404 4.91 8.45 -3.21
C ALA A 404 6.29 7.79 -3.31
N ASN A 405 7.08 8.20 -4.31
CA ASN A 405 8.49 7.85 -4.49
C ASN A 405 8.75 6.35 -4.63
N MET A 406 8.03 5.67 -5.51
CA MET A 406 8.20 4.22 -5.73
C MET A 406 9.16 3.91 -6.88
N THR A 407 10.01 2.90 -6.72
CA THR A 407 10.97 2.51 -7.77
C THR A 407 10.45 1.42 -8.72
N LYS A 408 9.80 0.39 -8.18
CA LYS A 408 9.20 -0.72 -8.94
C LYS A 408 7.93 -1.17 -8.23
N THR A 409 6.80 -1.09 -8.92
CA THR A 409 5.51 -1.40 -8.32
C THR A 409 4.65 -2.15 -9.30
N ASP A 410 4.19 -3.33 -8.89
CA ASP A 410 3.25 -4.15 -9.67
C ASP A 410 1.92 -4.17 -8.91
N ILE A 411 0.86 -3.63 -9.51
CA ILE A 411 -0.45 -3.47 -8.88
C ILE A 411 -1.48 -4.29 -9.65
N THR A 412 -2.06 -5.28 -8.98
CA THR A 412 -3.18 -6.08 -9.50
C THR A 412 -4.43 -5.88 -8.65
N MET A 413 -5.49 -5.38 -9.26
CA MET A 413 -6.72 -5.02 -8.57
C MET A 413 -7.97 -5.59 -9.24
N HIS A 414 -8.82 -6.29 -8.48
CA HIS A 414 -10.14 -6.76 -8.90
C HIS A 414 -11.22 -6.13 -8.00
N LEU A 415 -11.85 -5.03 -8.45
CA LEU A 415 -12.56 -4.13 -7.52
C LEU A 415 -13.94 -3.62 -7.99
N SER A 416 -14.57 -2.72 -7.24
CA SER A 416 -15.71 -1.94 -7.73
C SER A 416 -15.43 -0.44 -7.81
N TYR A 417 -14.76 0.15 -6.82
CA TYR A 417 -14.40 1.57 -6.77
C TYR A 417 -12.95 1.77 -6.30
N ILE A 418 -12.18 2.55 -7.04
CA ILE A 418 -10.77 2.87 -6.73
C ILE A 418 -10.54 4.37 -6.83
N MET A 419 -9.88 4.94 -5.84
CA MET A 419 -9.19 6.22 -5.91
C MET A 419 -7.69 5.96 -5.70
N LEU A 420 -6.86 6.36 -6.65
CA LEU A 420 -5.43 6.09 -6.66
C LEU A 420 -4.66 7.38 -6.99
N ASP A 421 -3.82 7.83 -6.07
CA ASP A 421 -2.88 8.94 -6.27
C ASP A 421 -1.44 8.36 -6.28
N MET A 422 -0.69 8.63 -7.34
CA MET A 422 0.69 8.19 -7.51
C MET A 422 1.62 9.30 -7.92
N VAL A 423 2.65 9.56 -7.09
CA VAL A 423 3.62 10.62 -7.32
C VAL A 423 5.05 10.06 -7.36
N ASN A 424 5.83 10.49 -8.35
CA ASN A 424 7.27 10.18 -8.51
C ASN A 424 7.57 8.67 -8.65
N MET A 425 6.92 7.99 -9.59
CA MET A 425 7.17 6.56 -9.83
C MET A 425 8.17 6.31 -10.95
N THR A 426 9.07 5.34 -10.77
CA THR A 426 10.08 5.02 -11.80
C THR A 426 9.64 3.92 -12.77
N LYS A 427 9.04 2.84 -12.26
CA LYS A 427 8.50 1.73 -13.05
C LYS A 427 7.24 1.21 -12.38
N THR A 428 6.12 1.26 -13.08
CA THR A 428 4.84 0.86 -12.52
C THR A 428 4.06 0.05 -13.54
N ASP A 429 3.66 -1.15 -13.17
CA ASP A 429 2.80 -2.01 -13.98
C ASP A 429 1.45 -2.12 -13.26
N ILE A 430 0.38 -1.65 -13.91
CA ILE A 430 -0.96 -1.57 -13.31
C ILE A 430 -1.93 -2.42 -14.11
N THR A 431 -2.49 -3.44 -13.47
CA THR A 431 -3.56 -4.28 -14.02
C THR A 431 -4.83 -4.14 -13.18
N MET A 432 -5.90 -3.64 -13.79
CA MET A 432 -7.14 -3.31 -13.09
C MET A 432 -8.39 -3.92 -13.74
N HIS A 433 -9.21 -4.57 -12.91
CA HIS A 433 -10.57 -5.05 -13.16
C HIS A 433 -11.70 -4.44 -12.24
N PRO A 434 -11.69 -3.15 -11.83
CA PRO A 434 -12.81 -2.43 -11.19
C PRO A 434 -14.10 -2.10 -12.00
N SER A 435 -15.10 -1.50 -11.36
CA SER A 435 -16.25 -0.88 -12.08
C SER A 435 -16.06 0.63 -12.32
N TYR A 436 -15.44 1.32 -11.36
CA TYR A 436 -15.16 2.76 -11.36
C TYR A 436 -13.72 3.03 -10.88
N ILE A 437 -12.97 3.86 -11.60
CA ILE A 437 -11.63 4.32 -11.21
C ILE A 437 -11.55 5.84 -11.29
N MET A 438 -10.94 6.45 -10.28
CA MET A 438 -10.29 7.75 -10.35
C MET A 438 -8.79 7.54 -10.12
N LEU A 439 -7.96 7.92 -11.08
CA LEU A 439 -6.51 7.73 -11.05
C LEU A 439 -5.82 9.05 -11.35
N ASP A 440 -5.00 9.52 -10.41
CA ASP A 440 -4.11 10.67 -10.55
C ASP A 440 -2.65 10.18 -10.54
N MET A 441 -1.88 10.57 -11.56
CA MET A 441 -0.48 10.18 -11.70
C MET A 441 0.41 11.36 -12.07
N ALA A 442 1.41 11.64 -11.23
CA ALA A 442 2.38 12.69 -11.47
C ALA A 442 3.83 12.18 -11.50
N ASN A 443 4.62 12.70 -12.45
CA ASN A 443 6.07 12.50 -12.56
C ASN A 443 6.48 11.02 -12.74
N MET A 444 5.88 10.34 -13.72
CA MET A 444 6.13 8.92 -14.00
C MET A 444 7.24 8.73 -15.04
N THR A 445 8.18 7.80 -14.81
CA THR A 445 9.25 7.52 -15.80
C THR A 445 8.88 6.43 -16.80
N LYS A 446 8.29 5.32 -16.34
CA LYS A 446 7.82 4.20 -17.16
C LYS A 446 6.57 3.61 -16.53
N THR A 447 5.49 3.53 -17.29
CA THR A 447 4.22 3.05 -16.77
C THR A 447 3.49 2.25 -17.82
N ASP A 448 3.11 1.02 -17.45
CA ASP A 448 2.31 0.14 -18.29
C ASP A 448 0.95 -0.02 -17.61
N ILE A 449 -0.13 0.40 -18.26
CA ILE A 449 -1.48 0.40 -17.70
C ILE A 449 -2.39 -0.49 -18.54
N THR A 450 -2.97 -1.50 -17.91
CA THR A 450 -3.96 -2.39 -18.53
C THR A 450 -5.27 -2.38 -17.72
N MET A 451 -6.39 -1.97 -18.36
CA MET A 451 -7.69 -1.82 -17.68
C MET A 451 -8.85 -2.43 -18.48
N HIS A 452 -9.78 -3.14 -17.83
CA HIS A 452 -10.91 -3.86 -18.46
C HIS A 452 -12.29 -3.65 -17.77
N LEU A 453 -13.07 -2.60 -18.06
CA LEU A 453 -14.12 -2.03 -17.16
C LEU A 453 -15.30 -1.24 -17.79
N SER A 454 -16.08 -0.57 -16.94
CA SER A 454 -17.16 0.35 -17.29
C SER A 454 -16.81 1.86 -17.28
N TYR A 455 -16.21 2.43 -16.23
CA TYR A 455 -15.98 3.88 -16.09
C TYR A 455 -14.59 4.22 -15.53
N ILE A 456 -13.87 5.13 -16.19
CA ILE A 456 -12.56 5.63 -15.74
C ILE A 456 -12.46 7.14 -15.88
N MET A 457 -11.91 7.78 -14.85
CA MET A 457 -11.31 9.12 -14.89
C MET A 457 -9.82 8.99 -14.60
N LEU A 458 -8.98 9.44 -15.53
CA LEU A 458 -7.54 9.32 -15.46
C LEU A 458 -6.90 10.66 -15.75
N ASP A 459 -6.18 11.20 -14.77
CA ASP A 459 -5.33 12.39 -14.86
C ASP A 459 -3.85 11.97 -14.81
N MET A 460 -3.07 12.45 -15.78
CA MET A 460 -1.66 12.08 -15.96
C MET A 460 -0.81 13.29 -16.30
N ALA A 461 0.12 13.62 -15.41
CA ALA A 461 1.05 14.73 -15.60
C ALA A 461 2.52 14.28 -15.62
N ASN A 462 3.30 14.85 -16.54
CA ASN A 462 4.75 14.72 -16.63
C ASN A 462 5.26 13.27 -16.79
N MET A 463 4.71 12.49 -17.73
CA MET A 463 5.20 11.13 -17.97
C MET A 463 6.25 11.05 -19.09
N THR A 464 7.30 10.26 -18.85
CA THR A 464 8.37 10.06 -19.85
C THR A 464 8.05 8.94 -20.85
N LYS A 465 7.50 7.82 -20.37
CA LYS A 465 7.06 6.68 -21.18
C LYS A 465 5.80 6.07 -20.59
N ALA A 466 4.76 5.93 -21.40
CA ALA A 466 3.51 5.33 -20.97
C ALA A 466 2.94 4.44 -22.07
N ASP A 467 2.63 3.19 -21.72
CA ASP A 467 1.94 2.24 -22.60
C ASP A 467 0.56 1.97 -21.98
N ILE A 468 -0.51 2.48 -22.59
CA ILE A 468 -1.86 2.47 -22.03
C ILE A 468 -2.77 1.61 -22.90
N THR A 469 -3.26 0.51 -22.34
CA THR A 469 -4.24 -0.39 -22.98
C THR A 469 -5.55 -0.41 -22.18
N MET A 470 -6.64 -0.05 -22.85
CA MET A 470 -7.96 0.06 -22.20
C MET A 470 -9.07 -0.62 -23.00
N HIS A 471 -9.85 -1.47 -22.33
CA HIS A 471 -11.07 -2.09 -22.85
C HIS A 471 -12.29 -1.69 -22.00
N LEU A 472 -13.07 -0.69 -22.43
CA LEU A 472 -13.99 0.04 -21.53
C LEU A 472 -15.36 0.40 -22.12
N LEU A 473 -16.30 0.93 -21.31
CA LEU A 473 -17.53 1.57 -21.82
C LEU A 473 -17.37 3.09 -21.91
N TYR A 474 -16.88 3.74 -20.85
CA TYR A 474 -16.69 5.19 -20.74
C TYR A 474 -15.31 5.54 -20.20
N ILE A 475 -14.62 6.46 -20.87
CA ILE A 475 -13.32 6.99 -20.44
C ILE A 475 -13.34 8.52 -20.46
N MET A 476 -12.78 9.13 -19.40
CA MET A 476 -12.27 10.49 -19.38
C MET A 476 -10.77 10.46 -19.10
N LEU A 477 -9.97 10.99 -20.01
CA LEU A 477 -8.51 11.08 -19.91
C LEU A 477 -8.06 12.52 -20.01
N ASP A 478 -7.27 12.96 -19.05
CA ASP A 478 -6.46 14.18 -19.14
C ASP A 478 -4.98 13.78 -19.10
N MET A 479 -4.20 14.29 -20.06
CA MET A 479 -2.76 14.03 -20.15
C MET A 479 -2.00 15.32 -20.43
N GLU A 480 -1.05 15.64 -19.55
CA GLU A 480 -0.20 16.81 -19.69
C GLU A 480 1.29 16.42 -19.71
N ASN A 481 2.05 17.04 -20.62
CA ASN A 481 3.52 16.99 -20.67
C ASN A 481 4.10 15.57 -20.84
N MET A 482 3.63 14.83 -21.85
CA MET A 482 4.11 13.47 -22.11
C MET A 482 5.18 13.39 -23.20
N THR A 483 6.21 12.57 -22.99
CA THR A 483 7.33 12.46 -23.96
C THR A 483 7.16 11.34 -24.99
N LYS A 484 6.72 10.15 -24.56
CA LYS A 484 6.48 8.97 -25.40
C LYS A 484 5.27 8.23 -24.86
N THR A 485 4.22 8.13 -25.66
CA THR A 485 2.97 7.53 -25.20
C THR A 485 2.36 6.69 -26.30
N ASP A 486 2.10 5.43 -25.99
CA ASP A 486 1.38 4.50 -26.87
C ASP A 486 0.02 4.22 -26.24
N ILE A 487 -1.07 4.56 -26.94
CA ILE A 487 -2.44 4.47 -26.41
C ILE A 487 -3.25 3.53 -27.30
N THR A 488 -3.78 2.46 -26.72
CA THR A 488 -4.68 1.51 -27.39
C THR A 488 -6.03 1.44 -26.66
N LEU A 489 -7.10 1.90 -27.32
CA LEU A 489 -8.43 2.02 -26.73
C LEU A 489 -9.48 1.19 -27.47
N HIS A 490 -10.25 0.38 -26.73
CA HIS A 490 -11.36 -0.44 -27.21
C HIS A 490 -12.60 -0.23 -26.33
N THR A 491 -13.45 0.73 -26.67
CA THR A 491 -14.54 1.26 -25.86
C THR A 491 -15.74 1.83 -26.62
N SER A 492 -16.79 2.24 -25.90
CA SER A 492 -17.98 2.88 -26.50
C SER A 492 -17.89 4.41 -26.56
N TYR A 493 -17.45 5.06 -25.48
CA TYR A 493 -17.39 6.52 -25.33
C TYR A 493 -16.05 6.97 -24.73
N ILE A 494 -15.42 7.97 -25.35
CA ILE A 494 -14.17 8.57 -24.87
C ILE A 494 -14.24 10.09 -24.93
N MET A 495 -13.80 10.73 -23.85
CA MET A 495 -13.35 12.11 -23.80
C MET A 495 -11.86 12.11 -23.48
N LEU A 496 -11.05 12.66 -24.37
CA LEU A 496 -9.60 12.67 -24.24
C LEU A 496 -9.08 14.08 -24.46
N HIS A 497 -8.42 14.64 -23.46
CA HIS A 497 -7.72 15.91 -23.49
C HIS A 497 -6.20 15.63 -23.39
N MET A 498 -5.42 16.16 -24.34
CA MET A 498 -3.97 15.98 -24.34
C MET A 498 -3.25 17.30 -24.64
N ALA A 499 -2.30 17.65 -23.78
CA ALA A 499 -1.49 18.85 -23.95
C ALA A 499 0.02 18.54 -23.89
N ASN A 500 0.79 19.21 -24.76
CA ASN A 500 2.25 19.22 -24.75
C ASN A 500 2.90 17.82 -24.95
N MET A 501 2.47 17.08 -25.98
CA MET A 501 3.00 15.74 -26.25
C MET A 501 4.12 15.74 -27.30
N THR A 502 5.18 14.94 -27.08
CA THR A 502 6.33 14.90 -28.01
C THR A 502 6.26 13.77 -29.04
N LYS A 503 5.88 12.56 -28.63
CA LYS A 503 5.72 11.38 -29.49
C LYS A 503 4.54 10.57 -28.99
N THR A 504 3.52 10.44 -29.82
CA THR A 504 2.27 9.80 -29.40
C THR A 504 1.71 8.95 -30.51
N ASP A 505 1.50 7.67 -30.22
CA ASP A 505 0.87 6.72 -31.14
C ASP A 505 -0.49 6.35 -30.53
N ILE A 506 -1.58 6.64 -31.26
CA ILE A 506 -2.96 6.46 -30.78
C ILE A 506 -3.69 5.50 -31.70
N THR A 507 -4.15 4.37 -31.14
CA THR A 507 -4.99 3.39 -31.83
C THR A 507 -6.33 3.27 -31.13
N MET A 508 -7.43 3.53 -31.84
CA MET A 508 -8.78 3.54 -31.25
C MET A 508 -9.80 2.74 -32.10
N HIS A 509 -10.58 1.89 -31.44
CA HIS A 509 -11.66 1.07 -32.02
C HIS A 509 -12.98 1.23 -31.25
N LEU A 510 -13.79 2.23 -31.58
CA LEU A 510 -14.85 2.81 -30.72
C LEU A 510 -16.15 3.23 -31.44
N SER A 511 -17.14 3.68 -30.65
CA SER A 511 -18.41 4.21 -31.16
C SER A 511 -18.44 5.74 -31.22
N TYR A 512 -18.06 6.42 -30.13
CA TYR A 512 -18.09 7.89 -29.98
C TYR A 512 -16.81 8.41 -29.33
N ILE A 513 -16.21 9.46 -29.92
CA ILE A 513 -15.02 10.13 -29.40
C ILE A 513 -15.18 11.64 -29.42
N MET A 514 -14.75 12.29 -28.33
CA MET A 514 -14.36 13.69 -28.28
C MET A 514 -12.87 13.76 -27.92
N LEU A 515 -12.07 14.33 -28.81
CA LEU A 515 -10.62 14.42 -28.66
C LEU A 515 -10.18 15.87 -28.82
N ASP A 516 -9.52 16.41 -27.80
CA ASP A 516 -8.91 17.74 -27.79
C ASP A 516 -7.38 17.57 -27.62
N MET A 517 -6.61 18.07 -28.58
CA MET A 517 -5.15 17.96 -28.58
C MET A 517 -4.47 19.29 -28.85
N ALA A 518 -3.59 19.70 -27.94
CA ALA A 518 -2.82 20.92 -28.06
C ALA A 518 -1.30 20.66 -27.99
N ASN A 519 -0.54 21.35 -28.84
CA ASN A 519 0.93 21.42 -28.81
C ASN A 519 1.62 20.05 -29.01
N MET A 520 1.29 19.33 -30.09
CA MET A 520 1.86 18.01 -30.37
C MET A 520 3.03 18.08 -31.39
N THR A 521 4.11 17.32 -31.15
CA THR A 521 5.29 17.35 -32.04
C THR A 521 5.32 16.23 -33.09
N LYS A 522 5.00 14.99 -32.69
CA LYS A 522 4.93 13.81 -33.57
C LYS A 522 3.78 12.93 -33.11
N THR A 523 2.78 12.77 -33.96
CA THR A 523 1.56 12.07 -33.57
C THR A 523 1.06 11.21 -34.71
N ASP A 524 0.89 9.92 -34.44
CA ASP A 524 0.33 8.97 -35.37
C ASP A 524 -1.04 8.52 -34.82
N ILE A 525 -2.12 8.79 -35.55
CA ILE A 525 -3.49 8.53 -35.10
C ILE A 525 -4.14 7.54 -36.06
N THR A 526 -4.54 6.38 -35.53
CA THR A 526 -5.30 5.36 -36.26
C THR A 526 -6.65 5.13 -35.59
N MET A 527 -7.74 5.32 -36.35
CA MET A 527 -9.10 5.31 -35.82
C MET A 527 -10.06 4.47 -36.68
N HIS A 528 -10.78 3.53 -36.07
CA HIS A 528 -11.87 2.74 -36.70
C HIS A 528 -13.18 2.92 -35.93
N LEU A 529 -14.12 3.74 -36.43
CA LEU A 529 -15.13 4.38 -35.58
C LEU A 529 -16.53 4.55 -36.20
N SER A 530 -17.49 5.05 -35.41
CA SER A 530 -18.76 5.56 -35.95
C SER A 530 -18.89 7.08 -35.90
N TYR A 531 -18.55 7.74 -34.78
CA TYR A 531 -18.65 9.21 -34.61
C TYR A 531 -17.40 9.79 -33.95
N ILE A 532 -16.85 10.86 -34.54
CA ILE A 532 -15.66 11.57 -34.04
C ILE A 532 -15.92 13.07 -34.01
N MET A 533 -15.57 13.70 -32.89
CA MET A 533 -15.27 15.13 -32.79
C MET A 533 -13.81 15.29 -32.39
N LEU A 534 -13.03 15.96 -33.22
CA LEU A 534 -11.59 16.11 -33.04
C LEU A 534 -11.21 17.58 -33.19
N ASP A 535 -10.64 18.16 -32.14
CA ASP A 535 -10.04 19.49 -32.11
C ASP A 535 -8.52 19.35 -31.94
N MET A 536 -7.75 19.93 -32.86
CA MET A 536 -6.29 19.87 -32.85
C MET A 536 -5.66 21.24 -33.08
N ALA A 537 -4.86 21.68 -32.11
CA ALA A 537 -4.13 22.94 -32.19
C ALA A 537 -2.61 22.76 -32.09
N ASN A 538 -1.86 23.48 -32.92
CA ASN A 538 -0.39 23.59 -32.87
C ASN A 538 0.34 22.26 -33.08
N MET A 539 0.07 21.58 -34.20
CA MET A 539 0.67 20.27 -34.53
C MET A 539 1.90 20.40 -35.45
N THR A 540 3.00 19.71 -35.17
CA THR A 540 4.22 19.81 -36.00
C THR A 540 4.35 18.73 -37.08
N LYS A 541 4.06 17.48 -36.74
CA LYS A 541 4.09 16.32 -37.64
C LYS A 541 2.99 15.36 -37.23
N THR A 542 2.03 15.14 -38.11
CA THR A 542 0.85 14.35 -37.75
C THR A 542 0.43 13.48 -38.92
N ASP A 543 0.33 12.18 -38.66
CA ASP A 543 -0.17 11.21 -39.60
C ASP A 543 -1.52 10.71 -39.08
N ILE A 544 -2.59 10.95 -39.84
CA ILE A 544 -3.96 10.65 -39.41
C ILE A 544 -4.58 9.66 -40.39
N THR A 545 -4.95 8.48 -39.90
CA THR A 545 -5.68 7.45 -40.65
C THR A 545 -7.03 7.17 -39.99
N MET A 546 -8.12 7.43 -40.71
CA MET A 546 -9.48 7.34 -40.17
C MET A 546 -10.43 6.50 -41.04
N HIS A 547 -11.14 5.58 -40.38
CA HIS A 547 -12.27 4.79 -40.89
C HIS A 547 -13.61 4.96 -40.10
N PRO A 548 -14.05 6.17 -39.68
CA PRO A 548 -15.39 6.41 -39.09
C PRO A 548 -16.62 6.33 -40.02
N SER A 549 -17.82 6.52 -39.46
CA SER A 549 -19.03 6.84 -40.26
C SER A 549 -19.25 8.36 -40.39
N TYR A 550 -19.03 9.12 -39.31
CA TYR A 550 -19.19 10.58 -39.21
C TYR A 550 -17.97 11.22 -38.52
N ILE A 551 -17.46 12.32 -39.10
CA ILE A 551 -16.37 13.14 -38.54
C ILE A 551 -16.78 14.60 -38.49
N MET A 552 -16.48 15.25 -37.37
CA MET A 552 -16.24 16.69 -37.27
C MET A 552 -14.80 16.91 -36.82
N LEU A 553 -14.02 17.61 -37.63
CA LEU A 553 -12.59 17.82 -37.41
C LEU A 553 -12.26 19.30 -37.55
N ASP A 554 -11.73 19.90 -36.48
CA ASP A 554 -11.21 21.26 -36.42
C ASP A 554 -9.69 21.17 -36.22
N MET A 555 -8.92 21.81 -37.12
CA MET A 555 -7.46 21.79 -37.07
C MET A 555 -6.88 23.18 -37.28
N ALA A 556 -6.12 23.65 -36.29
CA ALA A 556 -5.44 24.93 -36.34
C ALA A 556 -3.92 24.79 -36.22
N ASN A 557 -3.18 25.54 -37.04
CA ASN A 557 -1.72 25.71 -36.96
C ASN A 557 -0.92 24.41 -37.14
N MET A 558 -1.16 23.63 -38.20
CA MET A 558 -0.35 22.42 -38.49
C MET A 558 0.83 22.68 -39.44
N THR A 559 2.00 22.07 -39.18
CA THR A 559 3.22 22.30 -39.96
C THR A 559 3.57 21.22 -40.99
N LYS A 560 3.15 19.97 -40.73
CA LYS A 560 3.22 18.83 -41.66
C LYS A 560 2.12 17.85 -41.27
N ALA A 561 1.23 17.54 -42.20
CA ALA A 561 0.11 16.66 -41.92
C ALA A 561 -0.19 15.77 -43.11
N ASP A 562 -0.26 14.46 -42.86
CA ASP A 562 -0.65 13.46 -43.84
C ASP A 562 -1.98 12.85 -43.37
N ILE A 563 -3.07 13.18 -44.06
CA ILE A 563 -4.44 12.86 -43.64
C ILE A 563 -5.06 11.89 -44.64
N THR A 564 -5.40 10.68 -44.18
CA THR A 564 -6.08 9.64 -44.97
C THR A 564 -7.43 9.28 -44.36
N MET A 565 -8.51 9.42 -45.13
CA MET A 565 -9.89 9.18 -44.66
C MET A 565 -10.70 8.33 -45.65
N HIS A 566 -11.43 7.30 -45.18
CA HIS A 566 -12.27 6.41 -46.02
C HIS A 566 -13.72 6.24 -45.50
N LEU A 567 -14.71 7.08 -45.89
CA LEU A 567 -15.91 7.30 -45.04
C LEU A 567 -17.28 7.54 -45.73
N SER A 568 -18.27 7.94 -44.94
CA SER A 568 -19.59 8.38 -45.42
C SER A 568 -19.82 9.89 -45.29
N TYR A 569 -19.53 10.53 -44.14
CA TYR A 569 -19.79 11.96 -43.90
C TYR A 569 -18.63 12.64 -43.16
N ILE A 570 -18.13 13.75 -43.68
CA ILE A 570 -17.03 14.53 -43.09
C ILE A 570 -17.38 16.01 -43.07
N MET A 571 -17.18 16.66 -41.92
CA MET A 571 -17.08 18.11 -41.78
C MET A 571 -15.66 18.43 -41.29
N LEU A 572 -14.93 19.24 -42.05
CA LEU A 572 -13.53 19.53 -41.82
C LEU A 572 -13.30 21.05 -41.89
N ASP A 573 -12.80 21.64 -40.82
CA ASP A 573 -12.33 23.02 -40.74
C ASP A 573 -10.81 23.00 -40.52
N MET A 574 -10.06 23.69 -41.38
CA MET A 574 -8.61 23.76 -41.30
C MET A 574 -8.09 25.19 -41.46
N ALA A 575 -7.35 25.65 -40.46
CA ALA A 575 -6.74 26.97 -40.47
C ALA A 575 -5.21 26.91 -40.30
N ASN A 576 -4.49 27.73 -41.08
CA ASN A 576 -3.05 27.98 -40.96
C ASN A 576 -2.18 26.71 -41.13
N MET A 577 -2.40 25.95 -42.20
CA MET A 577 -1.66 24.72 -42.46
C MET A 577 -0.43 24.95 -43.36
N THR A 578 0.65 24.24 -43.09
CA THR A 578 1.85 24.17 -43.93
C THR A 578 2.10 22.72 -44.32
N LYS A 579 2.37 22.42 -45.61
CA LYS A 579 2.70 21.08 -46.12
C LYS A 579 1.70 20.00 -45.68
N THR A 580 0.58 19.97 -46.37
CA THR A 580 -0.54 19.08 -46.03
C THR A 580 -0.89 18.20 -47.21
N ASP A 581 -0.88 16.90 -47.00
CA ASP A 581 -1.29 15.90 -47.99
C ASP A 581 -2.60 15.29 -47.50
N ILE A 582 -3.67 15.46 -48.29
CA ILE A 582 -5.03 15.03 -47.92
C ILE A 582 -5.51 14.01 -48.95
N THR A 583 -5.76 12.78 -48.51
CA THR A 583 -6.37 11.72 -49.32
C THR A 583 -7.72 11.30 -48.73
N MET A 584 -8.79 11.47 -49.51
CA MET A 584 -10.15 11.23 -49.04
C MET A 584 -10.96 10.33 -49.99
N HIS A 585 -11.63 9.32 -49.40
CA HIS A 585 -12.64 8.45 -50.02
C HIS A 585 -14.02 8.44 -49.29
N PRO A 586 -14.58 9.56 -48.77
CA PRO A 586 -15.95 9.61 -48.25
C PRO A 586 -17.13 9.55 -49.26
N SER A 587 -18.37 9.56 -48.77
CA SER A 587 -19.57 9.75 -49.61
C SER A 587 -19.99 11.23 -49.71
N TYR A 588 -19.88 11.99 -48.61
CA TYR A 588 -20.22 13.40 -48.46
C TYR A 588 -19.12 14.15 -47.69
N ILE A 589 -18.71 15.32 -48.19
CA ILE A 589 -17.74 16.21 -47.53
C ILE A 589 -18.27 17.64 -47.49
N MET A 590 -18.10 18.29 -46.35
CA MET A 590 -18.03 19.74 -46.20
C MET A 590 -16.64 20.11 -45.69
N LEU A 591 -15.90 20.91 -46.44
CA LEU A 591 -14.50 21.25 -46.16
C LEU A 591 -14.32 22.76 -46.25
N ASP A 592 -13.87 23.37 -45.16
CA ASP A 592 -13.44 24.77 -45.07
C ASP A 592 -11.93 24.81 -44.81
N MET A 593 -11.20 25.55 -45.64
CA MET A 593 -9.74 25.68 -45.52
C MET A 593 -9.29 27.12 -45.67
N ALA A 594 -8.61 27.63 -44.64
CA ALA A 594 -8.04 28.98 -44.62
C ALA A 594 -6.52 28.97 -44.42
N ASN A 595 -5.82 29.82 -45.18
CA ASN A 595 -4.39 30.13 -45.02
C ASN A 595 -3.45 28.91 -45.21
N MET A 596 -3.59 28.21 -46.33
CA MET A 596 -2.82 26.98 -46.62
C MET A 596 -1.53 27.26 -47.41
N THR A 597 -0.41 26.63 -47.01
CA THR A 597 0.88 26.72 -47.70
C THR A 597 1.41 25.35 -48.12
N LYS A 598 1.34 25.03 -49.42
CA LYS A 598 1.68 23.73 -50.03
C LYS A 598 0.73 22.64 -49.59
N THR A 599 -0.27 22.40 -50.42
CA THR A 599 -1.33 21.43 -50.11
C THR A 599 -1.61 20.57 -51.31
N ASP A 600 -1.56 19.26 -51.12
CA ASP A 600 -1.88 18.28 -52.14
C ASP A 600 -3.17 17.58 -51.71
N ILE A 601 -4.23 17.72 -52.51
CA ILE A 601 -5.56 17.20 -52.19
C ILE A 601 -5.96 16.17 -53.24
N THR A 602 -6.23 14.94 -52.81
CA THR A 602 -6.75 13.86 -53.66
C THR A 602 -8.06 13.34 -53.12
N MET A 603 -9.13 13.40 -53.93
CA MET A 603 -10.49 13.02 -53.51
C MET A 603 -11.20 12.11 -54.53
N HIS A 604 -11.88 11.06 -54.07
CA HIS A 604 -12.62 10.08 -54.90
C HIS A 604 -14.02 9.74 -54.36
N LEU A 605 -15.10 10.43 -54.77
CA LEU A 605 -16.38 10.51 -54.00
C LEU A 605 -17.68 10.74 -54.81
N SER A 606 -18.78 10.91 -54.07
CA SER A 606 -20.12 11.24 -54.58
C SER A 606 -20.44 12.75 -54.52
N TYR A 607 -20.33 13.39 -53.35
CA TYR A 607 -20.72 14.80 -53.13
C TYR A 607 -19.68 15.60 -52.31
N ILE A 608 -19.33 16.80 -52.76
CA ILE A 608 -18.44 17.73 -52.04
C ILE A 608 -19.01 19.16 -52.02
N MET A 609 -18.90 19.81 -50.87
CA MET A 609 -18.86 21.26 -50.71
C MET A 609 -17.48 21.67 -50.16
N LEU A 610 -16.77 22.52 -50.88
CA LEU A 610 -15.41 22.93 -50.55
C LEU A 610 -15.30 24.46 -50.61
N ASP A 611 -14.90 25.07 -49.51
CA ASP A 611 -14.54 26.49 -49.40
C ASP A 611 -13.03 26.60 -49.11
N MET A 612 -12.31 27.37 -49.92
CA MET A 612 -10.87 27.55 -49.78
C MET A 612 -10.47 29.02 -49.89
N ALA A 613 -9.83 29.55 -48.86
CA ALA A 613 -9.32 30.90 -48.81
C ALA A 613 -7.81 30.96 -48.59
N ASN A 614 -7.14 31.84 -49.33
CA ASN A 614 -5.73 32.23 -49.14
C ASN A 614 -4.71 31.06 -49.29
N MET A 615 -4.75 30.30 -50.40
CA MET A 615 -3.74 29.24 -50.65
C MET A 615 -2.56 29.71 -51.51
N THR A 616 -1.32 29.33 -51.13
CA THR A 616 -0.09 29.81 -51.82
C THR A 616 0.53 28.83 -52.82
N LYS A 617 0.24 27.53 -52.69
CA LYS A 617 0.57 26.45 -53.62
C LYS A 617 -0.37 25.29 -53.37
N ALA A 618 -1.13 24.86 -54.36
CA ALA A 618 -2.12 23.81 -54.18
C ALA A 618 -2.25 22.94 -55.43
N ASP A 619 -2.17 21.62 -55.23
CA ASP A 619 -2.37 20.63 -56.27
C ASP A 619 -3.62 19.82 -55.91
N ILE A 620 -4.71 20.03 -56.65
CA ILE A 620 -6.04 19.51 -56.33
C ILE A 620 -6.47 18.52 -57.40
N THR A 621 -6.63 17.25 -57.03
CA THR A 621 -7.11 16.17 -57.90
C THR A 621 -8.42 15.60 -57.37
N MET A 622 -9.47 15.61 -58.19
CA MET A 622 -10.81 15.18 -57.79
C MET A 622 -11.46 14.24 -58.81
N HIS A 623 -11.98 13.11 -58.35
CA HIS A 623 -12.77 12.15 -59.11
C HIS A 623 -14.18 11.98 -58.49
N LEU A 624 -15.21 12.64 -59.04
CA LEU A 624 -16.47 12.89 -58.29
C LEU A 624 -17.78 12.74 -59.09
N SER A 625 -18.93 12.72 -58.41
CA SER A 625 -20.24 12.84 -59.08
C SER A 625 -20.77 14.27 -59.06
N TYR A 626 -20.73 14.96 -57.91
CA TYR A 626 -21.20 16.33 -57.71
C TYR A 626 -20.19 17.16 -56.88
N ILE A 627 -19.89 18.38 -57.33
CA ILE A 627 -18.99 19.32 -56.64
C ILE A 627 -19.62 20.71 -56.57
N MET A 628 -19.54 21.32 -55.39
CA MET A 628 -19.62 22.77 -55.19
C MET A 628 -18.30 23.26 -54.61
N LEU A 629 -17.64 24.19 -55.28
CA LEU A 629 -16.31 24.65 -54.92
C LEU A 629 -16.27 26.18 -54.95
N ASP A 630 -15.95 26.80 -53.83
CA ASP A 630 -15.65 28.23 -53.70
C ASP A 630 -14.17 28.40 -53.38
N MET A 631 -13.47 29.23 -54.15
CA MET A 631 -12.04 29.49 -53.97
C MET A 631 -11.72 30.97 -54.06
N ALA A 632 -11.06 31.50 -53.03
CA ALA A 632 -10.65 32.89 -52.96
C ALA A 632 -9.14 33.04 -52.68
N ASN A 633 -8.51 33.98 -53.38
CA ASN A 633 -7.13 34.42 -53.14
C ASN A 633 -6.07 33.31 -53.29
N MET A 634 -6.08 32.57 -54.39
CA MET A 634 -5.14 31.47 -54.61
C MET A 634 -3.94 31.88 -55.46
N THR A 635 -2.77 31.33 -55.16
CA THR A 635 -1.53 31.51 -55.92
C THR A 635 -0.93 30.16 -56.28
N LYS A 636 -0.51 29.94 -57.53
CA LYS A 636 0.12 28.70 -58.03
C LYS A 636 -0.71 27.46 -57.72
N THR A 637 -1.81 27.32 -58.46
CA THR A 637 -2.80 26.29 -58.19
C THR A 637 -3.02 25.43 -59.43
N ASP A 638 -2.86 24.12 -59.28
CA ASP A 638 -3.10 23.14 -60.33
C ASP A 638 -4.35 22.33 -59.95
N ILE A 639 -5.38 22.37 -60.78
CA ILE A 639 -6.69 21.74 -60.51
C ILE A 639 -7.00 20.72 -61.60
N THR A 640 -7.21 19.46 -61.22
CA THR A 640 -7.61 18.37 -62.11
C THR A 640 -8.93 17.74 -61.65
N LEU A 641 -9.98 17.85 -62.46
CA LEU A 641 -11.34 17.39 -62.12
C LEU A 641 -11.86 16.35 -63.12
N HIS A 642 -12.33 15.21 -62.61
CA HIS A 642 -12.96 14.11 -63.35
C HIS A 642 -14.31 13.74 -62.73
N THR A 643 -15.42 14.26 -63.26
CA THR A 643 -16.71 14.30 -62.57
C THR A 643 -17.94 14.42 -63.47
N SER A 644 -19.15 14.28 -62.90
CA SER A 644 -20.41 14.43 -63.65
C SER A 644 -20.96 15.86 -63.62
N TYR A 645 -21.01 16.51 -62.45
CA TYR A 645 -21.56 17.85 -62.24
C TYR A 645 -20.64 18.72 -61.38
N ILE A 646 -20.38 19.95 -61.81
CA ILE A 646 -19.58 20.93 -61.06
C ILE A 646 -20.24 22.30 -61.04
N MET A 647 -20.28 22.93 -59.86
CA MET A 647 -20.43 24.36 -59.66
C MET A 647 -19.15 24.90 -59.04
N LEU A 648 -18.49 25.83 -59.73
CA LEU A 648 -17.19 26.35 -59.35
C LEU A 648 -17.23 27.88 -59.34
N HIS A 649 -16.95 28.49 -58.19
CA HIS A 649 -16.77 29.92 -58.02
C HIS A 649 -15.31 30.18 -57.65
N MET A 650 -14.64 31.05 -58.40
CA MET A 650 -13.23 31.40 -58.17
C MET A 650 -13.01 32.90 -58.20
N ALA A 651 -12.36 33.44 -57.18
CA ALA A 651 -12.00 34.85 -57.09
C ALA A 651 -10.52 35.06 -56.77
N ASN A 652 -9.90 36.04 -57.45
CA ASN A 652 -8.54 36.53 -57.17
C ASN A 652 -7.44 35.46 -57.30
N MET A 653 -7.40 34.73 -58.42
CA MET A 653 -6.41 33.66 -58.65
C MET A 653 -5.16 34.16 -59.42
N THR A 654 -3.98 33.67 -59.07
CA THR A 654 -2.71 33.99 -59.75
C THR A 654 -1.90 32.74 -60.10
N LYS A 655 -1.62 32.52 -61.39
CA LYS A 655 -0.94 31.31 -61.92
C LYS A 655 -1.74 30.05 -61.63
N THR A 656 -2.73 29.78 -62.45
CA THR A 656 -3.68 28.70 -62.21
C THR A 656 -3.84 27.85 -63.45
N ASP A 657 -3.63 26.55 -63.31
CA ASP A 657 -3.79 25.57 -64.38
C ASP A 657 -5.00 24.69 -64.04
N ILE A 658 -6.01 24.66 -64.91
CA ILE A 658 -7.27 23.95 -64.68
C ILE A 658 -7.47 22.92 -65.79
N THR A 659 -7.58 21.65 -65.43
CA THR A 659 -7.88 20.54 -66.34
C THR A 659 -9.17 19.84 -65.92
N MET A 660 -10.13 19.75 -66.84
CA MET A 660 -11.46 19.23 -66.55
C MET A 660 -11.96 18.22 -67.59
N HIS A 661 -12.45 17.06 -67.12
CA HIS A 661 -13.07 15.99 -67.93
C HIS A 661 -14.46 15.60 -67.36
N LEU A 662 -15.54 16.16 -67.91
CA LEU A 662 -16.85 16.29 -67.22
C LEU A 662 -18.08 16.21 -68.14
N SER A 663 -19.26 16.05 -67.53
CA SER A 663 -20.55 16.06 -68.24
C SER A 663 -21.21 17.45 -68.22
N TYR A 664 -21.32 18.09 -67.05
CA TYR A 664 -21.98 19.40 -66.86
C TYR A 664 -21.18 20.32 -65.94
N ILE A 665 -21.00 21.59 -66.32
CA ILE A 665 -20.28 22.61 -65.53
C ILE A 665 -21.03 23.94 -65.51
N MET A 666 -21.06 24.55 -64.33
CA MET A 666 -21.25 25.99 -64.13
C MET A 666 -20.00 26.57 -63.47
N LEU A 667 -19.36 27.52 -64.12
CA LEU A 667 -18.10 28.12 -63.69
C LEU A 667 -18.22 29.64 -63.67
N ASP A 668 -17.97 30.25 -62.53
CA ASP A 668 -17.90 31.70 -62.31
C ASP A 668 -16.47 32.06 -61.86
N MET A 669 -15.80 32.93 -62.62
CA MET A 669 -14.42 33.33 -62.35
C MET A 669 -14.25 34.84 -62.38
N ALA A 670 -13.69 35.40 -61.31
CA ALA A 670 -13.38 36.81 -61.19
C ALA A 670 -11.91 37.07 -60.85
N ASN A 671 -11.32 38.09 -61.50
CA ASN A 671 -9.99 38.63 -61.18
C ASN A 671 -8.83 37.61 -61.32
N MET A 672 -8.76 36.90 -62.44
CA MET A 672 -7.72 35.88 -62.68
C MET A 672 -6.49 36.45 -63.41
N THR A 673 -5.29 36.02 -63.03
CA THR A 673 -4.02 36.42 -63.67
C THR A 673 -3.16 35.21 -64.02
N LYS A 674 -2.80 35.03 -65.31
CA LYS A 674 -2.03 33.88 -65.84
C LYS A 674 -2.76 32.57 -65.59
N THR A 675 -3.74 32.27 -66.41
CA THR A 675 -4.62 31.13 -66.20
C THR A 675 -4.72 30.28 -67.46
N ASP A 676 -4.44 28.99 -67.33
CA ASP A 676 -4.52 28.03 -68.42
C ASP A 676 -5.68 27.07 -68.11
N ILE A 677 -6.68 27.01 -69.00
CA ILE A 677 -7.89 26.21 -68.80
C ILE A 677 -8.01 25.19 -69.93
N THR A 678 -8.06 23.91 -69.58
CA THR A 678 -8.26 22.79 -70.53
C THR A 678 -9.53 22.01 -70.16
N MET A 679 -10.45 21.88 -71.11
CA MET A 679 -11.78 21.30 -70.88
C MET A 679 -12.16 20.27 -71.96
N HIS A 680 -12.57 19.06 -71.56
CA HIS A 680 -13.11 18.00 -72.44
C HIS A 680 -14.51 17.54 -71.99
N LEU A 681 -15.58 18.12 -72.55
CA LEU A 681 -16.88 18.17 -71.85
C LEU A 681 -18.13 17.92 -72.72
N SER A 682 -19.32 17.84 -72.09
CA SER A 682 -20.60 17.79 -72.80
C SER A 682 -21.33 19.14 -72.79
N TYR A 683 -21.52 19.75 -71.61
CA TYR A 683 -22.23 21.02 -71.42
C TYR A 683 -21.47 21.97 -70.47
N ILE A 684 -21.33 23.24 -70.86
CA ILE A 684 -20.63 24.28 -70.08
C ILE A 684 -21.46 25.56 -70.03
N MET A 685 -21.57 26.14 -68.84
CA MET A 685 -21.88 27.54 -68.60
C MET A 685 -20.69 28.20 -67.90
N LEU A 686 -20.15 29.25 -68.51
CA LEU A 686 -18.92 29.90 -68.06
C LEU A 686 -19.14 31.41 -68.01
N ASP A 687 -18.99 32.00 -66.83
CA ASP A 687 -18.97 33.44 -66.57
C ASP A 687 -17.55 33.83 -66.13
N MET A 688 -16.95 34.80 -66.82
CA MET A 688 -15.59 35.25 -66.54
C MET A 688 -15.49 36.77 -66.54
N ALA A 689 -15.02 37.33 -65.43
CA ALA A 689 -14.79 38.77 -65.26
C ALA A 689 -13.32 39.09 -64.90
N ASN A 690 -12.78 40.15 -65.50
CA ASN A 690 -11.48 40.76 -65.16
C ASN A 690 -10.28 39.79 -65.31
N MET A 691 -10.16 39.11 -66.45
CA MET A 691 -9.09 38.14 -66.70
C MET A 691 -7.87 38.77 -67.38
N THR A 692 -6.66 38.38 -66.97
CA THR A 692 -5.39 38.85 -67.57
C THR A 692 -4.45 37.70 -67.91
N LYS A 693 -4.09 37.55 -69.20
CA LYS A 693 -3.24 36.46 -69.74
C LYS A 693 -3.89 35.10 -69.50
N THR A 694 -4.84 34.75 -70.35
CA THR A 694 -5.64 33.54 -70.17
C THR A 694 -5.66 32.71 -71.43
N ASP A 695 -5.28 31.44 -71.32
CA ASP A 695 -5.30 30.50 -72.43
C ASP A 695 -6.39 29.46 -72.16
N ILE A 696 -7.38 29.35 -73.05
CA ILE A 696 -8.54 28.49 -72.88
C ILE A 696 -8.60 27.49 -74.03
N THR A 697 -8.53 26.19 -73.74
CA THR A 697 -8.68 25.10 -74.69
C THR A 697 -9.90 24.26 -74.35
N MET A 698 -10.84 24.15 -75.29
CA MET A 698 -12.13 23.48 -75.04
C MET A 698 -12.50 22.49 -76.16
N HIS A 699 -12.89 21.27 -75.75
CA HIS A 699 -13.54 20.24 -76.58
C HIS A 699 -14.98 19.84 -76.13
N PRO A 700 -15.92 20.78 -75.91
CA PRO A 700 -17.30 20.46 -75.49
C PRO A 700 -18.27 20.09 -76.62
N SER A 701 -19.48 19.65 -76.24
CA SER A 701 -20.63 19.55 -77.16
C SER A 701 -21.46 20.85 -77.20
N TYR A 702 -21.69 21.49 -76.04
CA TYR A 702 -22.45 22.73 -75.87
C TYR A 702 -21.74 23.70 -74.91
N ILE A 703 -21.64 24.98 -75.29
CA ILE A 703 -21.12 26.07 -74.45
C ILE A 703 -22.09 27.26 -74.42
N MET A 704 -22.29 27.82 -73.23
CA MET A 704 -22.67 29.22 -73.01
C MET A 704 -21.51 29.93 -72.28
N LEU A 705 -21.00 31.00 -72.87
CA LEU A 705 -19.81 31.71 -72.40
C LEU A 705 -20.12 33.21 -72.32
N ASP A 706 -20.02 33.78 -71.13
CA ASP A 706 -20.09 35.21 -70.82
C ASP A 706 -18.70 35.67 -70.36
N MET A 707 -18.17 36.71 -70.99
CA MET A 707 -16.82 37.23 -70.68
C MET A 707 -16.80 38.75 -70.64
N ALA A 708 -16.39 39.31 -69.50
CA ALA A 708 -16.23 40.74 -69.29
C ALA A 708 -14.80 41.13 -68.90
N ASN A 709 -14.29 42.23 -69.46
CA ASN A 709 -13.03 42.88 -69.09
C ASN A 709 -11.78 41.98 -69.26
N MET A 710 -11.62 41.35 -70.43
CA MET A 710 -10.51 40.43 -70.72
C MET A 710 -9.30 41.14 -71.33
N THR A 711 -8.08 40.78 -70.89
CA THR A 711 -6.81 41.31 -71.39
C THR A 711 -5.83 40.19 -71.77
N LYS A 712 -5.54 40.03 -73.07
CA LYS A 712 -4.63 39.01 -73.64
C LYS A 712 -5.17 37.60 -73.40
N THR A 713 -6.14 37.20 -74.21
CA THR A 713 -6.81 35.91 -74.07
C THR A 713 -6.70 35.11 -75.35
N ASP A 714 -6.22 33.88 -75.26
CA ASP A 714 -6.15 32.97 -76.40
C ASP A 714 -7.17 31.85 -76.18
N ILE A 715 -8.12 31.70 -77.10
CA ILE A 715 -9.23 30.74 -76.98
C ILE A 715 -9.16 29.74 -78.15
N THR A 716 -9.00 28.46 -77.85
CA THR A 716 -9.03 27.36 -78.83
C THR A 716 -10.23 26.46 -78.56
N MET A 717 -11.07 26.25 -79.58
CA MET A 717 -12.36 25.58 -79.45
C MET A 717 -12.58 24.53 -80.55
N HIS A 718 -12.99 23.32 -80.16
CA HIS A 718 -13.38 22.22 -81.05
C HIS A 718 -14.76 21.67 -80.63
N LEU A 719 -15.81 21.98 -81.39
CA LEU A 719 -17.17 22.05 -80.81
C LEU A 719 -18.33 21.82 -81.79
N SER A 720 -19.51 21.54 -81.22
CA SER A 720 -20.78 21.43 -81.95
C SER A 720 -21.66 22.68 -81.85
N TYR A 721 -21.90 23.23 -80.64
CA TYR A 721 -22.75 24.42 -80.42
C TYR A 721 -22.15 25.41 -79.40
N ILE A 722 -22.18 26.72 -79.73
CA ILE A 722 -21.68 27.80 -78.86
C ILE A 722 -22.63 29.00 -78.85
N MET A 723 -22.87 29.55 -77.66
CA MET A 723 -23.35 30.91 -77.42
C MET A 723 -22.27 31.71 -76.68
N LEU A 724 -21.87 32.84 -77.25
CA LEU A 724 -20.76 33.65 -76.77
C LEU A 724 -21.22 35.10 -76.59
N ASP A 725 -21.14 35.62 -75.37
CA ASP A 725 -21.30 37.03 -75.01
C ASP A 725 -19.96 37.58 -74.50
N MET A 726 -19.51 38.70 -75.06
CA MET A 726 -18.21 39.28 -74.75
C MET A 726 -18.28 40.80 -74.64
N ALA A 727 -17.80 41.36 -73.52
CA ALA A 727 -17.72 42.79 -73.28
C ALA A 727 -16.31 43.25 -72.85
N ASN A 728 -15.86 44.40 -73.37
CA ASN A 728 -14.63 45.10 -72.96
C ASN A 728 -13.34 44.26 -73.13
N ILE A 729 -13.07 43.81 -74.35
CA ILE A 729 -11.98 42.87 -74.66
C ILE A 729 -10.80 43.60 -75.32
N THR A 730 -9.61 43.55 -74.69
CA THR A 730 -8.47 44.41 -75.09
C THR A 730 -7.51 43.74 -76.11
N LYS A 731 -7.35 42.42 -76.07
CA LYS A 731 -6.58 41.63 -77.04
C LYS A 731 -6.97 40.16 -76.94
N THR A 732 -7.55 39.58 -78.00
CA THR A 732 -7.96 38.17 -77.98
C THR A 732 -7.75 37.47 -79.31
N ASP A 733 -7.18 36.26 -79.25
CA ASP A 733 -6.99 35.39 -80.41
C ASP A 733 -7.93 34.17 -80.26
N ILE A 734 -8.90 34.01 -81.15
CA ILE A 734 -9.92 32.94 -81.07
C ILE A 734 -9.73 31.98 -82.26
N THR A 735 -9.42 30.71 -81.99
CA THR A 735 -9.33 29.63 -82.98
C THR A 735 -10.48 28.64 -82.81
N MET A 736 -11.25 28.42 -83.87
CA MET A 736 -12.52 27.70 -83.81
C MET A 736 -12.65 26.61 -84.89
N HIS A 737 -13.05 25.41 -84.45
CA HIS A 737 -13.46 24.27 -85.27
C HIS A 737 -14.87 23.84 -84.85
N LEU A 738 -15.92 24.40 -85.48
CA LEU A 738 -17.30 24.34 -84.98
C LEU A 738 -18.28 23.61 -85.91
N SER A 739 -19.54 23.54 -85.45
CA SER A 739 -20.72 23.25 -86.30
C SER A 739 -21.74 24.40 -86.29
N TYR A 740 -21.98 25.06 -85.14
CA TYR A 740 -22.88 26.21 -84.96
C TYR A 740 -22.37 27.22 -83.93
N ILE A 741 -22.57 28.52 -84.19
CA ILE A 741 -22.16 29.63 -83.30
C ILE A 741 -23.18 30.78 -83.28
N MET A 742 -23.44 31.31 -82.09
CA MET A 742 -24.13 32.58 -81.83
C MET A 742 -23.20 33.50 -81.05
N LEU A 743 -23.01 34.72 -81.55
CA LEU A 743 -21.98 35.65 -81.07
C LEU A 743 -22.57 37.04 -80.82
N ASP A 744 -22.42 37.53 -79.59
CA ASP A 744 -22.65 38.91 -79.17
C ASP A 744 -21.32 39.49 -78.63
N MET A 745 -20.96 40.69 -79.08
CA MET A 745 -19.66 41.30 -78.80
C MET A 745 -19.78 42.81 -78.68
N ALA A 746 -19.40 43.36 -77.53
CA ALA A 746 -19.36 44.79 -77.24
C ALA A 746 -17.95 45.27 -76.82
N ASN A 747 -17.56 46.47 -77.26
CA ASN A 747 -16.32 47.16 -76.85
C ASN A 747 -15.02 46.36 -77.02
N MET A 748 -14.79 45.77 -78.21
CA MET A 748 -13.52 45.08 -78.51
C MET A 748 -12.49 46.00 -79.16
N THR A 749 -11.23 45.98 -78.71
CA THR A 749 -10.16 46.82 -79.29
C THR A 749 -9.23 46.08 -80.26
N LYS A 750 -9.00 44.77 -80.09
CA LYS A 750 -8.18 43.96 -81.00
C LYS A 750 -8.51 42.46 -80.89
N THR A 751 -9.12 41.91 -81.92
CA THR A 751 -9.57 40.50 -81.94
C THR A 751 -9.18 39.83 -83.24
N ASP A 752 -8.44 38.73 -83.17
CA ASP A 752 -8.10 37.90 -84.32
C ASP A 752 -8.89 36.58 -84.24
N ILE A 753 -9.80 36.36 -85.19
CA ILE A 753 -10.67 35.18 -85.22
C ILE A 753 -10.28 34.28 -86.41
N THR A 754 -9.86 33.05 -86.11
CA THR A 754 -9.54 32.03 -87.10
C THR A 754 -10.58 30.91 -87.04
N MET A 755 -11.35 30.75 -88.12
CA MET A 755 -12.35 29.69 -88.25
C MET A 755 -11.91 28.66 -89.29
N HIS A 756 -12.00 27.37 -88.96
CA HIS A 756 -11.79 26.28 -89.92
C HIS A 756 -13.14 25.77 -90.47
N PRO A 757 -13.26 25.52 -91.78
CA PRO A 757 -14.55 25.54 -92.47
C PRO A 757 -15.39 24.28 -92.27
N HIS A 758 -16.56 24.42 -91.62
CA HIS A 758 -17.74 23.54 -91.70
C HIS A 758 -19.01 24.15 -91.01
N ILE A 759 -19.33 25.48 -91.09
CA ILE A 759 -20.35 26.11 -90.19
C ILE A 759 -21.29 27.15 -90.84
N SER A 760 -22.51 27.26 -90.26
CA SER A 760 -23.47 28.37 -90.38
C SER A 760 -23.28 29.39 -89.22
N CYS A 761 -23.00 30.67 -89.51
CA CYS A 761 -22.62 31.69 -88.52
C CYS A 761 -23.66 32.82 -88.44
N TRP A 762 -24.09 33.20 -87.23
CA TRP A 762 -24.96 34.34 -86.97
C TRP A 762 -24.27 35.30 -86.00
N ILE A 763 -23.88 36.48 -86.49
CA ILE A 763 -23.19 37.53 -85.73
C ILE A 763 -24.16 38.68 -85.52
N TRP A 764 -24.39 39.07 -84.27
CA TRP A 764 -25.07 40.31 -83.92
C TRP A 764 -24.03 41.26 -83.34
N GLN A 765 -23.94 42.46 -83.91
CA GLN A 765 -22.94 43.47 -83.55
C GLN A 765 -23.70 44.71 -83.07
N ILE A 766 -23.49 45.09 -81.81
CA ILE A 766 -24.04 46.29 -81.14
C ILE A 766 -22.87 47.06 -80.55
#